data_AF-A0AAW5TJR2-F1
#
_entry.id   AF-A0AAW5TJR2-F1
#
_cell.length_a   1.000
_cell.length_b   1.000
_cell.length_c   1.000
_cell.angle_alpha   90.00
_cell.angle_beta   90.00
_cell.angle_gamma   90.00
#
_symmetry.space_group_name_H-M   'P 1'
#
loop_
_entity.id
_entity.type
_entity.pdbx_description
1 polymer ?
#
loop_
_entity_poly.entity_id
_entity_poly.type
_entity_poly.pdbx_seq_one_letter_code
_entity_poly.pdbx_strand_id
1 'polypeptide(L)'
;MFSKARGTQYDASQTKQRFSIKKFKFGAASVLVGLLFLGMNSHSVLADESSAMSAEVTQAAEVTSVDNTINSDTVVSAGHTENINPDDVVKISESGISEDSNISSEDTDKVNDLGETVSEKDITVPPVNTMRSIDDADESLEKASVDNNRGSEVSGEHQNKEEQDTVYTLQDTPNKQEYSDKYQLPSRDSVDKPKVRSRRSLNLSDRESSSQEFPLGSAEYVDKAHLIVTKNNMVDHFEVRGTAHGDDQNPVVLTEDVSGQAGSLLLNKRIDMNESFRLEGRLSLGDKYEGYNVGGRSGGDGVSFAFTSTAPGTIGLSGASIGLGGLPNSFGFKFDTWHNTSNPNVNQKAGADPKFSGYQNGAFGAFYGTDASGKAITLLQDARRLESQPHNNEFKNVIVDYNGQSKAMTVTYDGQIFTKNIQTYLDKSRLTTNQAKGREELGFAIFASTGSGTNLQQFDLTRFEYSSGGSYIKLLYVDDSTGNVIKEKLYSGLTYQSLDLSDKLMLPNYTFKRTNAPTAVGYQDSNTINFNSGIQTITYTYKKVEKEELQRLLDNDSNLKLTDIYVNADKTKQTAYDDSIKKGQVVVNDSFTSQDKVDDAVKIITDSIVALRVSAAEAAVKAAEDAAQAGKDKKAEVEADGVVNPDEKSAVDGLNDVTTEKKGTATPLVDSLPEGPVKEALKARLDQVTTSEVTVNDADSNGKPDSQDAAEAAAEAAVKAAEDAAQAGKDKKAEVEA
;
A
#
# COMPACT_ATOMS: atom_id res chain seq x y z
N MET A 1 -42.38 -41.31 -51.92
CA MET A 1 -42.43 -41.13 -53.39
C MET A 1 -41.00 -40.87 -53.90
N PHE A 2 -40.84 -40.75 -55.22
CA PHE A 2 -39.62 -40.42 -56.00
C PHE A 2 -38.73 -39.28 -55.42
N SER A 3 -37.42 -39.16 -55.71
CA SER A 3 -36.41 -40.04 -56.36
C SER A 3 -34.97 -39.46 -56.25
N LYS A 4 -33.96 -40.29 -56.62
CA LYS A 4 -32.59 -40.05 -57.21
C LYS A 4 -31.98 -38.60 -57.18
N ALA A 5 -30.65 -38.41 -57.07
CA ALA A 5 -29.58 -39.13 -57.78
C ALA A 5 -28.18 -39.12 -57.12
N ARG A 6 -27.19 -39.69 -57.82
CA ARG A 6 -25.82 -40.05 -57.36
C ARG A 6 -24.75 -38.98 -57.69
N GLY A 7 -23.98 -38.61 -56.68
CA GLY A 7 -22.50 -38.55 -56.55
C GLY A 7 -21.49 -38.33 -57.70
N THR A 8 -20.28 -37.91 -57.30
CA THR A 8 -18.99 -38.13 -57.99
C THR A 8 -17.83 -37.97 -56.98
N GLN A 9 -16.69 -38.62 -57.23
CA GLN A 9 -15.41 -38.38 -56.53
C GLN A 9 -14.54 -37.42 -57.37
N TYR A 10 -13.50 -36.85 -56.76
CA TYR A 10 -12.22 -36.62 -57.45
C TYR A 10 -11.03 -36.87 -56.53
N ASP A 11 -9.94 -37.35 -57.13
CA ASP A 11 -8.64 -37.65 -56.52
C ASP A 11 -7.56 -36.82 -57.27
N ALA A 12 -6.35 -36.73 -56.70
CA ALA A 12 -5.30 -35.83 -57.16
C ALA A 12 -4.62 -36.27 -58.47
N SER A 13 -4.11 -35.32 -59.26
CA SER A 13 -2.66 -35.20 -59.50
C SER A 13 -2.24 -34.14 -60.55
N GLN A 14 -0.98 -33.72 -60.42
CA GLN A 14 -0.09 -33.06 -61.41
C GLN A 14 -0.44 -31.68 -62.00
N THR A 15 0.44 -30.72 -61.70
CA THR A 15 1.15 -29.98 -62.77
C THR A 15 2.61 -29.76 -62.35
N LYS A 16 3.57 -29.98 -63.25
CA LYS A 16 5.01 -29.77 -63.03
C LYS A 16 5.52 -28.52 -63.79
N GLN A 17 6.77 -28.12 -63.49
CA GLN A 17 7.70 -27.20 -64.20
C GLN A 17 7.98 -25.89 -63.42
N ARG A 18 9.22 -25.33 -63.38
CA ARG A 18 10.57 -25.83 -63.78
C ARG A 18 11.67 -25.10 -62.97
N PHE A 19 12.92 -25.55 -63.11
CA PHE A 19 14.09 -25.15 -62.29
C PHE A 19 14.55 -23.69 -62.41
N SER A 20 15.17 -23.17 -61.34
CA SER A 20 16.49 -22.54 -61.41
C SER A 20 17.20 -22.61 -60.04
N ILE A 21 18.42 -23.15 -59.99
CA ILE A 21 19.28 -23.16 -58.79
C ILE A 21 20.55 -22.37 -59.11
N LYS A 22 20.80 -21.25 -58.41
CA LYS A 22 22.10 -20.59 -58.40
C LYS A 22 22.96 -21.18 -57.29
N LYS A 23 24.11 -21.74 -57.67
CA LYS A 23 25.14 -22.22 -56.75
C LYS A 23 25.86 -21.03 -56.11
N PHE A 24 26.10 -21.10 -54.81
CA PHE A 24 27.30 -20.53 -54.19
C PHE A 24 28.01 -21.64 -53.40
N LYS A 25 29.34 -21.62 -53.38
CA LYS A 25 30.18 -22.60 -52.69
C LYS A 25 30.72 -21.99 -51.38
N PHE A 26 30.98 -22.85 -50.41
CA PHE A 26 31.71 -22.53 -49.19
C PHE A 26 33.17 -22.11 -49.49
N GLY A 27 33.72 -21.30 -48.59
CA GLY A 27 35.16 -21.18 -48.33
C GLY A 27 35.39 -21.41 -46.83
N ALA A 28 36.48 -22.06 -46.45
CA ALA A 28 36.68 -22.60 -45.10
C ALA A 28 37.89 -22.01 -44.38
N ALA A 29 37.68 -21.69 -43.10
CA ALA A 29 38.64 -21.42 -42.01
C ALA A 29 37.76 -21.38 -40.74
N SER A 30 37.91 -22.16 -39.66
CA SER A 30 39.07 -22.81 -39.02
C SER A 30 40.17 -21.85 -38.57
N VAL A 31 40.65 -21.83 -37.33
CA VAL A 31 40.25 -22.39 -36.00
C VAL A 31 41.08 -21.58 -34.97
N LEU A 32 40.68 -21.41 -33.69
CA LEU A 32 41.48 -21.71 -32.46
C LEU A 32 40.88 -21.16 -31.14
N VAL A 33 40.60 -22.08 -30.20
CA VAL A 33 40.63 -22.04 -28.70
C VAL A 33 40.36 -20.73 -27.92
N GLY A 34 39.49 -20.82 -26.90
CA GLY A 34 39.29 -19.76 -25.91
C GLY A 34 38.51 -20.10 -24.61
N LEU A 35 38.41 -21.37 -24.19
CA LEU A 35 37.73 -21.76 -22.95
C LEU A 35 38.70 -22.37 -21.93
N LEU A 36 38.58 -21.93 -20.66
CA LEU A 36 39.35 -22.43 -19.51
C LEU A 36 38.39 -22.65 -18.33
N PHE A 37 38.59 -23.73 -17.59
CA PHE A 37 37.59 -24.34 -16.70
C PHE A 37 37.60 -23.82 -15.24
N LEU A 38 36.43 -23.92 -14.60
CA LEU A 38 36.15 -24.16 -13.17
C LEU A 38 36.81 -23.26 -12.11
N GLY A 39 35.95 -22.65 -11.27
CA GLY A 39 36.34 -22.07 -9.97
C GLY A 39 36.13 -23.03 -8.78
N MET A 40 36.51 -22.60 -7.58
CA MET A 40 36.18 -23.31 -6.33
C MET A 40 35.85 -22.35 -5.17
N ASN A 41 34.62 -22.47 -4.68
CA ASN A 41 34.06 -22.13 -3.37
C ASN A 41 34.85 -21.24 -2.38
N SER A 42 34.28 -20.06 -2.14
CA SER A 42 33.86 -19.57 -0.81
C SER A 42 34.87 -19.53 0.36
N HIS A 43 35.12 -18.32 0.87
CA HIS A 43 34.72 -17.95 2.24
C HIS A 43 34.41 -16.44 2.34
N SER A 44 33.76 -16.07 3.44
CA SER A 44 33.18 -14.74 3.71
C SER A 44 34.21 -13.65 4.04
N VAL A 45 33.81 -12.38 3.85
CA VAL A 45 33.57 -11.41 4.95
C VAL A 45 32.67 -10.27 4.44
N LEU A 46 32.09 -9.53 5.40
CA LEU A 46 31.17 -8.40 5.24
C LEU A 46 31.76 -7.24 4.40
N ALA A 47 30.87 -6.43 3.82
CA ALA A 47 31.20 -5.07 3.38
C ALA A 47 31.03 -4.07 4.53
N ASP A 48 31.73 -2.93 4.46
CA ASP A 48 31.05 -1.63 4.52
C ASP A 48 31.90 -0.49 3.90
N GLU A 49 31.25 0.66 3.69
CA GLU A 49 31.78 2.04 3.61
C GLU A 49 32.96 2.37 2.67
N SER A 50 32.65 3.00 1.51
CA SER A 50 32.54 4.48 1.44
C SER A 50 32.90 5.09 0.07
N SER A 51 32.59 6.38 -0.07
CA SER A 51 33.30 7.38 -0.88
C SER A 51 33.18 7.32 -2.41
N ALA A 52 32.23 8.09 -2.94
CA ALA A 52 32.26 8.57 -4.32
C ALA A 52 33.31 9.67 -4.52
N MET A 53 33.77 9.83 -5.77
CA MET A 53 34.25 11.10 -6.33
C MET A 53 33.53 11.28 -7.68
N SER A 54 32.85 12.41 -7.91
CA SER A 54 33.39 13.61 -8.60
C SER A 54 33.80 13.32 -10.06
N ALA A 55 33.43 14.14 -11.06
CA ALA A 55 33.21 15.57 -10.98
C ALA A 55 32.13 16.12 -11.93
N GLU A 56 31.68 17.32 -11.60
CA GLU A 56 30.91 18.24 -12.45
C GLU A 56 31.84 18.99 -13.42
N VAL A 57 31.32 19.36 -14.62
CA VAL A 57 31.63 20.53 -15.48
C VAL A 57 30.84 20.34 -16.78
N THR A 58 29.70 21.03 -17.00
CA THR A 58 29.57 22.39 -17.57
C THR A 58 30.13 22.56 -18.98
N GLN A 59 29.28 22.76 -19.99
CA GLN A 59 29.10 24.05 -20.72
C GLN A 59 28.10 23.86 -21.90
N ALA A 60 27.56 24.96 -22.45
CA ALA A 60 26.49 24.95 -23.45
C ALA A 60 26.92 25.62 -24.78
N ALA A 61 26.25 25.29 -25.88
CA ALA A 61 26.08 26.18 -27.05
C ALA A 61 24.90 25.77 -27.96
N GLU A 62 24.26 26.80 -28.51
CA GLU A 62 23.00 26.86 -29.24
C GLU A 62 22.96 26.37 -30.73
N VAL A 63 21.71 26.14 -31.20
CA VAL A 63 21.10 26.70 -32.45
C VAL A 63 21.05 25.91 -33.80
N THR A 64 19.83 25.88 -34.37
CA THR A 64 19.37 25.54 -35.76
C THR A 64 19.47 24.09 -36.27
N SER A 65 18.59 23.59 -37.16
CA SER A 65 17.44 24.19 -37.89
C SER A 65 16.37 23.19 -38.41
N VAL A 66 15.08 23.55 -38.25
CA VAL A 66 14.03 23.61 -39.30
C VAL A 66 13.64 22.32 -40.10
N ASP A 67 12.51 21.71 -39.66
CA ASP A 67 11.27 21.47 -40.44
C ASP A 67 10.90 20.10 -41.10
N ASN A 68 9.57 19.89 -41.10
CA ASN A 68 8.67 19.18 -42.03
C ASN A 68 8.29 17.66 -41.94
N THR A 69 7.05 17.48 -41.44
CA THR A 69 5.90 16.63 -41.92
C THR A 69 5.76 15.10 -41.79
N ILE A 70 4.46 14.75 -41.58
CA ILE A 70 3.68 13.57 -42.02
C ILE A 70 3.67 12.28 -41.17
N ASN A 71 2.43 11.90 -40.80
CA ASN A 71 1.76 10.59 -40.58
C ASN A 71 2.64 9.33 -40.30
N SER A 72 2.24 8.34 -39.49
CA SER A 72 0.92 7.68 -39.49
C SER A 72 0.84 6.54 -38.46
N ASP A 73 -0.39 6.11 -38.16
CA ASP A 73 -0.81 4.74 -37.80
C ASP A 73 -0.08 3.91 -36.72
N THR A 74 -0.85 3.59 -35.67
CA THR A 74 -1.12 2.17 -35.38
C THR A 74 -2.61 2.00 -35.09
N VAL A 75 -3.31 1.24 -35.93
CA VAL A 75 -4.78 1.12 -35.95
C VAL A 75 -5.25 -0.16 -35.26
N VAL A 76 -6.06 0.03 -34.21
CA VAL A 76 -7.31 -0.67 -33.85
C VAL A 76 -7.55 -2.11 -34.36
N SER A 77 -7.86 -3.03 -33.43
CA SER A 77 -8.99 -3.99 -33.50
C SER A 77 -9.19 -4.63 -32.11
N ALA A 78 -10.32 -4.54 -31.38
CA ALA A 78 -11.76 -4.69 -31.67
C ALA A 78 -12.24 -6.18 -31.63
N GLY A 79 -13.51 -6.48 -31.36
CA GLY A 79 -14.71 -5.62 -31.21
C GLY A 79 -15.69 -6.07 -30.10
N HIS A 80 -16.80 -5.36 -29.87
CA HIS A 80 -18.12 -5.47 -30.57
C HIS A 80 -19.01 -6.61 -29.99
N THR A 81 -20.35 -6.57 -29.99
CA THR A 81 -21.38 -6.00 -30.91
C THR A 81 -22.61 -5.45 -30.10
N GLU A 82 -23.66 -4.75 -30.61
CA GLU A 82 -23.98 -4.11 -31.92
C GLU A 82 -25.10 -3.04 -31.85
N ASN A 83 -25.34 -2.42 -33.04
CA ASN A 83 -26.33 -1.43 -33.51
C ASN A 83 -27.84 -1.81 -33.32
N ILE A 84 -28.90 -1.05 -33.72
CA ILE A 84 -29.42 -0.60 -35.05
C ILE A 84 -30.67 0.30 -34.77
N ASN A 85 -31.13 1.37 -35.43
CA ASN A 85 -30.74 2.32 -36.53
C ASN A 85 -31.51 3.67 -36.33
N PRO A 86 -31.12 4.81 -36.92
CA PRO A 86 -31.97 6.03 -37.02
C PRO A 86 -32.79 6.12 -38.33
N ASP A 87 -34.01 6.68 -38.26
CA ASP A 87 -34.71 7.54 -39.28
C ASP A 87 -36.22 7.69 -38.96
N ASP A 88 -36.72 8.89 -38.58
CA ASP A 88 -38.08 9.37 -38.94
C ASP A 88 -38.36 10.88 -38.66
N VAL A 89 -38.08 11.72 -39.67
CA VAL A 89 -38.85 12.89 -40.16
C VAL A 89 -39.76 13.75 -39.22
N VAL A 90 -39.23 14.91 -38.80
CA VAL A 90 -39.82 16.29 -38.87
C VAL A 90 -41.04 16.72 -37.99
N LYS A 91 -40.85 17.77 -37.15
CA LYS A 91 -41.49 19.13 -37.29
C LYS A 91 -40.99 20.21 -36.29
N ILE A 92 -40.50 21.35 -36.82
CA ILE A 92 -40.97 22.77 -36.66
C ILE A 92 -41.30 23.26 -35.22
N SER A 93 -40.82 24.40 -34.68
CA SER A 93 -40.16 25.62 -35.24
C SER A 93 -39.23 26.37 -34.24
N GLU A 94 -38.51 27.35 -34.77
CA GLU A 94 -37.77 28.45 -34.10
C GLU A 94 -38.65 29.26 -33.10
N SER A 95 -38.14 30.08 -32.17
CA SER A 95 -37.07 31.09 -32.30
C SER A 95 -36.55 31.59 -30.94
N GLY A 96 -35.44 32.35 -30.94
CA GLY A 96 -34.88 33.02 -29.75
C GLY A 96 -34.55 34.50 -30.01
N ILE A 97 -34.02 35.20 -28.99
CA ILE A 97 -33.42 36.55 -29.06
C ILE A 97 -32.47 36.73 -27.86
N SER A 98 -31.53 37.68 -27.95
CA SER A 98 -30.34 37.80 -27.08
C SER A 98 -30.27 39.09 -26.24
N GLU A 99 -29.34 39.06 -25.27
CA GLU A 99 -28.48 40.17 -24.82
C GLU A 99 -29.06 41.47 -24.18
N ASP A 100 -28.96 41.50 -22.85
CA ASP A 100 -27.99 42.32 -22.06
C ASP A 100 -28.23 43.81 -21.65
N SER A 101 -27.49 44.21 -20.60
CA SER A 101 -27.16 45.57 -20.11
C SER A 101 -28.10 46.36 -19.14
N ASN A 102 -27.85 46.17 -17.83
CA ASN A 102 -27.35 47.17 -16.86
C ASN A 102 -27.89 48.64 -16.85
N ILE A 103 -28.49 49.11 -15.72
CA ILE A 103 -28.20 50.44 -15.08
C ILE A 103 -28.88 50.64 -13.70
N SER A 104 -28.28 51.52 -12.89
CA SER A 104 -28.63 51.98 -11.52
C SER A 104 -29.89 52.86 -11.40
N SER A 105 -30.53 52.89 -10.21
CA SER A 105 -30.87 54.16 -9.51
C SER A 105 -31.24 53.95 -8.02
N GLU A 106 -31.22 55.03 -7.24
CA GLU A 106 -31.41 55.07 -5.78
C GLU A 106 -32.85 55.40 -5.33
N ASP A 107 -33.12 55.13 -4.04
CA ASP A 107 -33.94 55.88 -3.07
C ASP A 107 -35.21 56.65 -3.53
N THR A 108 -36.37 56.32 -2.93
CA THR A 108 -37.32 57.34 -2.45
C THR A 108 -38.28 56.82 -1.38
N ASP A 109 -38.75 57.76 -0.54
CA ASP A 109 -39.50 57.56 0.70
C ASP A 109 -40.98 58.06 0.59
N LYS A 110 -41.80 57.77 1.61
CA LYS A 110 -43.02 58.50 2.07
C LYS A 110 -44.42 58.35 1.40
N VAL A 111 -45.31 57.69 2.18
CA VAL A 111 -46.73 57.97 2.57
C VAL A 111 -47.85 58.33 1.56
N ASN A 112 -48.95 57.56 1.61
CA ASN A 112 -50.24 57.84 2.32
C ASN A 112 -51.09 56.54 2.28
N ASP A 113 -51.79 56.04 3.29
CA ASP A 113 -52.72 56.59 4.30
C ASP A 113 -54.13 56.91 3.78
N LEU A 114 -55.15 56.14 4.23
CA LEU A 114 -56.41 56.59 4.89
C LEU A 114 -57.55 55.55 4.84
N GLY A 115 -58.24 55.36 5.98
CA GLY A 115 -59.61 54.77 6.10
C GLY A 115 -59.72 53.22 6.16
N GLU A 116 -60.70 52.63 6.87
CA GLU A 116 -61.66 53.19 7.85
C GLU A 116 -62.20 52.09 8.83
N THR A 117 -62.98 52.51 9.83
CA THR A 117 -63.59 51.77 10.98
C THR A 117 -64.50 50.57 10.63
N VAL A 118 -64.92 49.63 11.52
CA VAL A 118 -65.84 49.75 12.71
C VAL A 118 -65.77 48.50 13.66
N SER A 119 -66.32 48.63 14.87
CA SER A 119 -66.32 47.84 16.14
C SER A 119 -66.90 46.41 16.27
N GLU A 120 -66.24 45.61 17.13
CA GLU A 120 -66.70 44.82 18.34
C GLU A 120 -67.90 43.82 18.38
N LYS A 121 -67.81 42.89 19.37
CA LYS A 121 -68.83 42.07 20.10
C LYS A 121 -69.35 40.74 19.47
N ASP A 122 -69.70 39.68 20.22
CA ASP A 122 -69.47 39.32 21.65
C ASP A 122 -69.63 37.78 21.87
N ILE A 123 -68.94 37.21 22.90
CA ILE A 123 -69.28 36.08 23.83
C ILE A 123 -69.92 34.74 23.29
N THR A 124 -69.37 33.56 23.67
CA THR A 124 -69.99 32.44 24.50
C THR A 124 -69.30 31.04 24.32
N VAL A 125 -69.34 30.17 25.35
CA VAL A 125 -68.98 28.72 25.46
C VAL A 125 -69.91 28.05 26.52
N PRO A 126 -69.92 26.71 26.82
CA PRO A 126 -69.31 25.51 26.20
C PRO A 126 -70.41 24.66 25.50
N PRO A 127 -70.83 23.37 25.82
CA PRO A 127 -70.42 22.30 26.78
C PRO A 127 -69.23 21.44 26.27
N VAL A 128 -68.62 20.43 26.94
CA VAL A 128 -68.79 19.65 28.20
C VAL A 128 -69.51 18.28 28.14
N ASN A 129 -68.72 17.20 28.31
CA ASN A 129 -68.98 16.10 29.25
C ASN A 129 -67.63 15.37 29.56
N THR A 130 -66.99 15.49 30.73
CA THR A 130 -67.08 14.62 31.94
C THR A 130 -67.01 13.10 31.68
N MET A 131 -66.31 12.25 32.46
CA MET A 131 -65.80 12.29 33.86
C MET A 131 -64.55 11.33 33.93
N ARG A 132 -63.69 11.17 34.96
CA ARG A 132 -63.81 11.32 36.42
C ARG A 132 -62.43 11.30 37.12
N SER A 133 -62.29 12.03 38.23
CA SER A 133 -61.15 12.00 39.20
C SER A 133 -61.62 11.50 40.57
N ILE A 134 -60.71 11.11 41.48
CA ILE A 134 -60.84 10.86 42.95
C ILE A 134 -59.55 10.12 43.43
N ASP A 135 -58.85 10.38 44.54
CA ASP A 135 -58.90 11.44 45.58
C ASP A 135 -57.50 11.64 46.23
N ASP A 136 -57.42 12.51 47.26
CA ASP A 136 -56.22 13.15 47.87
C ASP A 136 -55.40 12.32 48.90
N ALA A 137 -54.46 12.99 49.58
CA ALA A 137 -53.56 12.50 50.65
C ALA A 137 -54.19 12.53 52.06
N ASP A 138 -53.52 11.98 53.10
CA ASP A 138 -52.95 12.77 54.22
C ASP A 138 -52.14 11.92 55.27
N GLU A 139 -51.65 12.60 56.31
CA GLU A 139 -50.81 12.27 57.48
C GLU A 139 -50.99 10.97 58.31
N SER A 140 -49.82 10.38 58.66
CA SER A 140 -49.35 10.03 60.03
C SER A 140 -49.64 8.69 60.76
N LEU A 141 -48.52 8.11 61.24
CA LEU A 141 -48.21 7.60 62.61
C LEU A 141 -48.78 6.30 63.26
N GLU A 142 -47.87 5.70 64.06
CA GLU A 142 -48.02 4.77 65.21
C GLU A 142 -48.49 3.30 65.01
N LYS A 143 -47.54 2.37 65.27
CA LYS A 143 -47.60 1.16 66.16
C LYS A 143 -48.71 0.10 65.93
N ALA A 144 -48.50 -1.21 66.15
CA ALA A 144 -47.49 -2.00 66.88
C ALA A 144 -47.63 -3.50 66.42
N SER A 145 -46.89 -4.54 66.85
CA SER A 145 -45.63 -4.80 67.59
C SER A 145 -45.43 -6.35 67.67
N VAL A 146 -44.30 -6.86 68.22
CA VAL A 146 -44.10 -8.26 68.72
C VAL A 146 -44.07 -9.35 67.60
N ASP A 147 -43.15 -10.32 67.52
CA ASP A 147 -41.92 -10.71 68.28
C ASP A 147 -41.12 -11.70 67.36
N ASN A 148 -39.91 -12.25 67.62
CA ASN A 148 -39.10 -12.41 68.84
C ASN A 148 -37.60 -12.71 68.50
N ASN A 149 -36.64 -12.22 69.31
CA ASN A 149 -35.32 -12.83 69.70
C ASN A 149 -34.32 -13.44 68.64
N ARG A 150 -32.98 -13.45 68.78
CA ARG A 150 -31.97 -13.07 69.83
C ARG A 150 -30.57 -12.93 69.16
N GLY A 151 -29.71 -11.93 69.44
CA GLY A 151 -28.64 -11.89 70.47
C GLY A 151 -27.40 -12.75 70.10
N SER A 152 -26.12 -12.34 70.23
CA SER A 152 -25.43 -11.19 70.90
C SER A 152 -24.08 -10.87 70.18
N GLU A 153 -23.56 -9.63 70.08
CA GLU A 153 -22.70 -8.83 71.01
C GLU A 153 -21.25 -9.41 71.24
N VAL A 154 -20.15 -8.67 71.51
CA VAL A 154 -19.98 -7.24 71.88
C VAL A 154 -18.55 -6.65 71.62
N SER A 155 -18.43 -5.31 71.60
CA SER A 155 -17.24 -4.44 71.86
C SER A 155 -16.04 -4.35 70.91
N GLY A 156 -15.47 -3.13 70.81
CA GLY A 156 -14.16 -2.81 70.22
C GLY A 156 -14.01 -1.34 69.78
N GLU A 157 -13.54 -0.44 70.66
CA GLU A 157 -13.22 0.96 70.33
C GLU A 157 -11.78 1.12 69.82
N HIS A 158 -11.53 2.08 68.91
CA HIS A 158 -10.52 3.17 69.06
C HIS A 158 -10.53 4.13 67.84
N GLN A 159 -9.67 5.17 67.85
CA GLN A 159 -9.84 6.41 67.05
C GLN A 159 -8.63 6.77 66.15
N ASN A 160 -8.93 7.65 65.17
CA ASN A 160 -8.11 8.76 64.61
C ASN A 160 -7.00 8.51 63.57
N LYS A 161 -6.81 9.59 62.79
CA LYS A 161 -5.77 9.93 61.78
C LYS A 161 -5.94 9.32 60.39
N GLU A 162 -5.89 10.07 59.28
CA GLU A 162 -5.12 11.27 58.82
C GLU A 162 -3.85 10.92 58.02
N GLU A 163 -4.01 10.81 56.69
CA GLU A 163 -3.02 11.06 55.62
C GLU A 163 -3.85 11.77 54.52
N GLN A 164 -3.67 13.03 54.09
CA GLN A 164 -2.53 13.90 53.76
C GLN A 164 -1.77 13.55 52.45
N ASP A 165 -1.73 14.56 51.56
CA ASP A 165 -1.05 14.55 50.28
C ASP A 165 0.46 14.30 50.36
N THR A 166 1.01 13.67 49.32
CA THR A 166 2.42 13.88 48.93
C THR A 166 2.53 14.19 47.45
N VAL A 167 2.89 15.44 47.14
CA VAL A 167 3.36 15.90 45.83
C VAL A 167 4.80 15.45 45.62
N TYR A 168 5.17 15.05 44.41
CA TYR A 168 6.58 14.97 43.99
C TYR A 168 6.82 15.66 42.65
N THR A 169 7.97 16.32 42.56
CA THR A 169 8.45 17.06 41.38
C THR A 169 9.74 16.44 40.84
N LEU A 170 10.15 16.89 39.65
CA LEU A 170 11.22 16.33 38.82
C LEU A 170 12.63 16.53 39.40
N GLN A 171 13.57 15.59 39.15
CA GLN A 171 14.65 15.78 38.16
C GLN A 171 15.73 14.66 38.15
N ASP A 172 16.00 14.16 36.93
CA ASP A 172 17.30 13.91 36.29
C ASP A 172 18.39 12.91 36.76
N THR A 173 19.12 12.49 35.72
CA THR A 173 20.44 11.81 35.62
C THR A 173 20.52 10.27 35.73
N PRO A 174 21.44 9.63 34.97
CA PRO A 174 21.26 8.26 34.50
C PRO A 174 22.20 7.24 35.16
N ASN A 175 21.98 5.95 34.90
CA ASN A 175 22.94 4.90 35.21
C ASN A 175 23.33 4.10 33.96
N LYS A 176 24.64 4.01 33.70
CA LYS A 176 25.26 3.28 32.58
C LYS A 176 25.99 2.10 33.18
N GLN A 177 25.67 0.87 32.76
CA GLN A 177 26.39 -0.31 33.22
C GLN A 177 27.10 -1.01 32.06
N GLU A 178 28.42 -1.05 32.13
CA GLU A 178 29.30 -1.69 31.16
C GLU A 178 29.50 -3.17 31.52
N TYR A 179 29.72 -4.02 30.51
CA TYR A 179 30.37 -5.31 30.69
C TYR A 179 31.41 -5.51 29.58
N SER A 180 32.59 -5.98 29.96
CA SER A 180 33.82 -5.88 29.15
C SER A 180 34.16 -7.14 28.36
N ASP A 181 34.82 -6.97 27.22
CA ASP A 181 35.38 -8.04 26.39
C ASP A 181 36.30 -9.03 27.12
N LYS A 182 36.40 -10.24 26.57
CA LYS A 182 37.71 -10.86 26.24
C LYS A 182 37.61 -12.00 25.23
N TYR A 183 38.45 -11.92 24.20
CA TYR A 183 38.67 -12.98 23.20
C TYR A 183 39.56 -14.09 23.75
N GLN A 184 39.34 -15.33 23.31
CA GLN A 184 40.44 -16.29 23.10
C GLN A 184 40.12 -17.37 22.05
N LEU A 185 41.06 -17.59 21.13
CA LEU A 185 41.02 -18.60 20.07
C LEU A 185 41.82 -19.85 20.47
N PRO A 186 41.37 -21.06 20.09
CA PRO A 186 42.23 -22.22 19.92
C PRO A 186 42.57 -22.46 18.43
N SER A 187 43.70 -23.12 18.17
CA SER A 187 44.21 -23.38 16.81
C SER A 187 43.57 -24.59 16.12
N ARG A 188 43.75 -24.68 14.79
CA ARG A 188 43.47 -25.88 13.98
C ARG A 188 44.45 -27.02 14.30
N ASP A 189 43.99 -28.27 14.17
CA ASP A 189 44.73 -29.27 13.38
C ASP A 189 43.90 -30.51 13.00
N SER A 190 44.34 -31.22 11.94
CA SER A 190 44.06 -32.63 11.58
C SER A 190 42.61 -33.15 11.36
N VAL A 191 42.13 -33.00 10.12
CA VAL A 191 41.58 -34.05 9.20
C VAL A 191 40.86 -35.30 9.77
N ASP A 192 39.56 -35.48 9.46
CA ASP A 192 39.07 -36.67 8.71
C ASP A 192 37.74 -36.41 7.93
N LYS A 193 37.35 -37.37 7.07
CA LYS A 193 36.41 -37.25 5.93
C LYS A 193 34.96 -36.80 6.27
N PRO A 194 34.32 -35.96 5.41
CA PRO A 194 32.89 -35.69 5.50
C PRO A 194 32.05 -36.87 4.97
N LYS A 195 31.13 -37.40 5.79
CA LYS A 195 30.08 -38.31 5.32
C LYS A 195 28.95 -37.53 4.63
N VAL A 196 28.53 -38.01 3.47
CA VAL A 196 27.40 -37.45 2.70
C VAL A 196 26.12 -37.47 3.55
N ARG A 197 25.55 -36.29 3.83
CA ARG A 197 24.16 -36.19 4.31
C ARG A 197 23.24 -36.11 3.09
N SER A 198 22.42 -37.14 2.91
CA SER A 198 21.36 -37.14 1.89
C SER A 198 20.43 -35.94 2.07
N ARG A 199 20.02 -35.32 0.96
CA ARG A 199 19.01 -34.25 0.95
C ARG A 199 17.67 -34.88 1.31
N ARG A 200 17.23 -34.67 2.56
CA ARG A 200 15.89 -35.09 3.01
C ARG A 200 14.84 -34.38 2.15
N SER A 201 13.89 -35.14 1.61
CA SER A 201 12.73 -34.57 0.92
C SER A 201 11.96 -33.66 1.88
N LEU A 202 11.60 -32.47 1.40
CA LEU A 202 10.67 -31.59 2.10
C LEU A 202 9.25 -32.10 1.85
N ASN A 203 8.83 -33.08 2.65
CA ASN A 203 7.41 -33.33 2.82
C ASN A 203 6.82 -32.07 3.47
N LEU A 204 5.99 -31.33 2.71
CA LEU A 204 5.34 -30.11 3.18
C LEU A 204 3.99 -30.40 3.87
N SER A 205 3.88 -31.55 4.52
CA SER A 205 2.83 -31.90 5.48
C SER A 205 3.41 -31.93 6.89
N ASP A 206 2.56 -31.76 7.89
CA ASP A 206 2.86 -32.06 9.30
C ASP A 206 3.95 -31.18 9.95
N ARG A 207 4.00 -29.90 9.56
CA ARG A 207 4.58 -28.83 10.41
C ARG A 207 3.56 -27.77 10.76
N GLU A 208 2.46 -28.21 11.39
CA GLU A 208 1.69 -27.33 12.28
C GLU A 208 2.59 -26.94 13.47
N SER A 209 3.35 -25.86 13.29
CA SER A 209 3.84 -25.10 14.42
C SER A 209 2.61 -24.57 15.15
N SER A 210 2.45 -24.89 16.43
CA SER A 210 1.35 -24.40 17.26
C SER A 210 1.51 -22.89 17.45
N SER A 211 1.05 -22.12 16.46
CA SER A 211 0.83 -20.69 16.57
C SER A 211 -0.40 -20.50 17.43
N GLN A 212 -0.16 -20.16 18.70
CA GLN A 212 -1.23 -19.86 19.65
C GLN A 212 -2.03 -18.67 19.12
N GLU A 213 -3.24 -18.93 18.62
CA GLU A 213 -4.11 -17.91 18.01
C GLU A 213 -4.34 -16.74 18.97
N PHE A 214 -4.45 -15.53 18.42
CA PHE A 214 -4.77 -14.35 19.22
C PHE A 214 -6.10 -14.56 19.99
N PRO A 215 -6.15 -14.34 21.32
CA PRO A 215 -7.35 -14.52 22.12
C PRO A 215 -8.35 -13.37 21.86
N LEU A 216 -9.30 -13.63 20.97
CA LEU A 216 -10.18 -12.61 20.38
C LEU A 216 -11.19 -11.95 21.34
N GLY A 217 -11.41 -12.54 22.53
CA GLY A 217 -12.28 -11.99 23.57
C GLY A 217 -13.74 -11.80 23.16
N SER A 218 -14.46 -11.02 23.98
CA SER A 218 -15.74 -10.43 23.59
C SER A 218 -15.52 -9.02 23.03
N ALA A 219 -16.48 -8.51 22.25
CA ALA A 219 -16.49 -7.12 21.83
C ALA A 219 -16.60 -6.20 23.06
N GLU A 220 -15.78 -5.15 23.08
CA GLU A 220 -15.75 -4.16 24.16
C GLU A 220 -16.90 -3.17 24.02
N TYR A 221 -17.42 -2.66 25.12
CA TYR A 221 -18.39 -1.56 25.14
C TYR A 221 -18.08 -0.59 26.28
N VAL A 222 -18.06 0.70 25.97
CA VAL A 222 -17.87 1.81 26.91
C VAL A 222 -18.98 2.83 26.68
N ASP A 223 -19.62 3.34 27.74
CA ASP A 223 -20.80 4.21 27.66
C ASP A 223 -20.51 5.62 27.11
N LYS A 224 -19.23 6.01 27.08
CA LYS A 224 -18.70 7.22 26.43
C LYS A 224 -17.66 6.85 25.38
N ALA A 225 -17.68 7.53 24.25
CA ALA A 225 -16.69 7.33 23.19
C ALA A 225 -15.47 8.23 23.42
N HIS A 226 -14.34 7.69 23.87
CA HIS A 226 -13.06 8.39 23.84
C HIS A 226 -12.50 8.35 22.41
N LEU A 227 -12.41 9.51 21.77
CA LEU A 227 -12.04 9.66 20.37
C LEU A 227 -10.66 10.31 20.25
N ILE A 228 -9.85 9.76 19.34
CA ILE A 228 -8.51 10.23 19.03
C ILE A 228 -8.48 10.64 17.56
N VAL A 229 -8.44 11.94 17.32
CA VAL A 229 -8.15 12.52 16.00
C VAL A 229 -6.66 12.77 15.91
N THR A 230 -6.13 12.56 14.72
CA THR A 230 -4.77 12.87 14.28
C THR A 230 -4.90 13.45 12.87
N LYS A 231 -3.78 13.92 12.31
CA LYS A 231 -3.75 14.34 10.90
C LYS A 231 -4.37 13.29 9.95
N ASN A 232 -3.94 12.03 10.08
CA ASN A 232 -4.32 10.89 9.21
C ASN A 232 -5.82 10.49 9.25
N ASN A 233 -6.62 11.00 10.17
CA ASN A 233 -8.08 10.78 10.21
C ASN A 233 -8.87 12.09 10.41
N MET A 234 -8.24 13.24 10.22
CA MET A 234 -8.86 14.55 10.44
C MET A 234 -10.13 14.72 9.60
N VAL A 235 -10.12 14.26 8.34
CA VAL A 235 -11.25 14.37 7.40
C VAL A 235 -12.47 13.50 7.74
N ASP A 236 -12.36 12.51 8.63
CA ASP A 236 -13.53 11.80 9.19
C ASP A 236 -14.21 12.60 10.30
N HIS A 237 -13.43 13.42 11.04
CA HIS A 237 -13.85 14.04 12.30
C HIS A 237 -14.12 15.55 12.18
N PHE A 238 -13.53 16.22 11.21
CA PHE A 238 -13.66 17.66 10.97
C PHE A 238 -14.17 17.97 9.55
N GLU A 239 -14.84 19.11 9.41
CA GLU A 239 -15.25 19.72 8.14
C GLU A 239 -14.56 21.09 7.98
N VAL A 240 -14.12 21.45 6.77
CA VAL A 240 -13.68 22.81 6.44
C VAL A 240 -14.83 23.61 5.85
N ARG A 241 -15.03 24.87 6.27
CA ARG A 241 -16.08 25.77 5.75
C ARG A 241 -15.60 27.20 5.56
N GLY A 242 -16.38 27.95 4.78
CA GLY A 242 -16.12 29.35 4.46
C GLY A 242 -15.00 29.46 3.44
N THR A 243 -14.00 30.30 3.74
CA THR A 243 -12.77 30.42 2.94
C THR A 243 -11.68 29.40 3.30
N ALA A 244 -11.93 28.55 4.30
CA ALA A 244 -10.94 27.57 4.74
C ALA A 244 -10.79 26.40 3.74
N HIS A 245 -9.56 25.94 3.55
CA HIS A 245 -9.23 24.81 2.68
C HIS A 245 -7.99 24.05 3.21
N GLY A 246 -7.91 22.77 2.88
CA GLY A 246 -6.87 21.86 3.37
C GLY A 246 -7.38 20.43 3.46
N ASP A 247 -6.48 19.51 3.80
CA ASP A 247 -6.69 18.06 3.80
C ASP A 247 -5.93 17.40 4.97
N ASP A 248 -5.84 16.06 4.97
CA ASP A 248 -5.04 15.28 5.91
C ASP A 248 -3.53 15.28 5.60
N GLN A 249 -3.06 16.00 4.58
CA GLN A 249 -1.65 16.03 4.15
C GLN A 249 -0.97 17.35 4.56
N ASN A 250 -1.68 18.47 4.44
CA ASN A 250 -1.14 19.83 4.62
C ASN A 250 -1.75 20.54 5.84
N PRO A 251 -1.14 21.63 6.35
CA PRO A 251 -1.81 22.52 7.30
C PRO A 251 -3.09 23.11 6.69
N VAL A 252 -4.17 23.17 7.47
CA VAL A 252 -5.43 23.79 7.01
C VAL A 252 -5.23 25.31 6.97
N VAL A 253 -5.43 25.91 5.80
CA VAL A 253 -5.54 27.36 5.64
C VAL A 253 -6.95 27.75 6.09
N LEU A 254 -7.05 28.57 7.13
CA LEU A 254 -8.32 29.12 7.61
C LEU A 254 -8.69 30.40 6.83
N THR A 255 -7.69 31.25 6.59
CA THR A 255 -7.77 32.39 5.67
C THR A 255 -6.46 32.60 4.92
N GLU A 256 -6.57 33.01 3.66
CA GLU A 256 -5.48 33.64 2.92
C GLU A 256 -5.18 35.05 3.46
N ASP A 257 -4.00 35.59 3.13
CA ASP A 257 -3.59 36.97 3.44
C ASP A 257 -4.26 38.02 2.53
N VAL A 258 -5.58 37.90 2.41
CA VAL A 258 -6.49 38.66 1.55
C VAL A 258 -7.61 39.24 2.42
N SER A 259 -8.26 40.33 2.00
CA SER A 259 -9.37 40.97 2.73
C SER A 259 -10.65 40.12 2.70
N GLY A 260 -11.48 40.23 3.75
CA GLY A 260 -12.85 39.72 3.78
C GLY A 260 -12.98 38.19 3.79
N GLN A 261 -11.96 37.49 4.29
CA GLN A 261 -11.97 36.03 4.46
C GLN A 261 -12.66 35.66 5.78
N ALA A 262 -13.28 34.48 5.83
CA ALA A 262 -13.85 33.92 7.04
C ALA A 262 -13.96 32.40 6.86
N GLY A 263 -13.20 31.64 7.63
CA GLY A 263 -13.07 30.20 7.45
C GLY A 263 -12.81 29.46 8.75
N SER A 264 -13.17 28.18 8.78
CA SER A 264 -13.02 27.35 9.97
C SER A 264 -12.82 25.87 9.66
N LEU A 265 -12.20 25.19 10.62
CA LEU A 265 -12.13 23.74 10.76
C LEU A 265 -13.06 23.34 11.93
N LEU A 266 -14.18 22.68 11.65
CA LEU A 266 -15.28 22.45 12.59
C LEU A 266 -15.36 20.97 12.96
N LEU A 267 -15.55 20.65 14.23
CA LEU A 267 -15.71 19.27 14.68
C LEU A 267 -17.13 18.77 14.35
N ASN A 268 -17.21 17.60 13.72
CA ASN A 268 -18.47 16.98 13.28
C ASN A 268 -19.35 16.48 14.46
N LYS A 269 -18.80 16.47 15.67
CA LYS A 269 -19.42 15.96 16.91
C LYS A 269 -19.37 17.01 18.03
N ARG A 270 -20.06 16.73 19.13
CA ARG A 270 -19.91 17.49 20.38
C ARG A 270 -18.80 16.87 21.24
N ILE A 271 -18.20 17.68 22.11
CA ILE A 271 -17.31 17.25 23.19
C ILE A 271 -18.13 17.15 24.47
N ASP A 272 -18.02 16.05 25.22
CA ASP A 272 -18.51 15.95 26.59
C ASP A 272 -17.56 16.73 27.52
N MET A 273 -18.04 17.86 28.02
CA MET A 273 -17.28 18.78 28.87
C MET A 273 -17.11 18.30 30.31
N ASN A 274 -17.54 17.08 30.63
CA ASN A 274 -17.33 16.45 31.94
C ASN A 274 -16.09 15.54 31.96
N GLU A 275 -15.69 15.06 30.78
CA GLU A 275 -14.41 14.39 30.59
C GLU A 275 -13.30 15.41 30.29
N SER A 276 -12.05 14.96 30.43
CA SER A 276 -10.92 15.76 29.97
C SER A 276 -10.78 15.66 28.45
N PHE A 277 -10.23 16.69 27.82
CA PHE A 277 -9.83 16.65 26.42
C PHE A 277 -8.52 17.42 26.22
N ARG A 278 -7.79 17.09 25.15
CA ARG A 278 -6.51 17.73 24.84
C ARG A 278 -6.28 17.81 23.34
N LEU A 279 -6.20 19.03 22.83
CA LEU A 279 -5.87 19.37 21.46
C LEU A 279 -4.41 19.81 21.37
N GLU A 280 -3.68 19.26 20.41
CA GLU A 280 -2.32 19.65 20.01
C GLU A 280 -2.30 20.02 18.53
N GLY A 281 -1.62 21.11 18.21
CA GLY A 281 -1.31 21.46 16.83
C GLY A 281 -0.25 22.53 16.73
N ARG A 282 -0.07 23.02 15.51
CA ARG A 282 0.76 24.19 15.23
C ARG A 282 -0.10 25.27 14.59
N LEU A 283 0.07 26.50 15.04
CA LEU A 283 -0.74 27.65 14.67
C LEU A 283 0.17 28.74 14.07
N SER A 284 -0.12 29.12 12.83
CA SER A 284 0.39 30.33 12.22
C SER A 284 -0.71 31.40 12.26
N LEU A 285 -0.39 32.55 12.86
CA LEU A 285 -1.28 33.73 12.90
C LEU A 285 -0.94 34.74 11.78
N GLY A 286 -0.04 34.38 10.86
CA GLY A 286 0.48 35.25 9.81
C GLY A 286 1.79 35.95 10.17
N ASP A 287 2.01 37.11 9.55
CA ASP A 287 3.25 37.90 9.64
C ASP A 287 3.04 39.33 10.19
N LYS A 288 1.80 39.72 10.49
CA LYS A 288 1.40 41.09 10.87
C LYS A 288 0.51 41.09 12.12
N TYR A 289 0.52 42.20 12.89
CA TYR A 289 -0.31 42.36 14.10
C TYR A 289 -0.45 43.84 14.51
N GLU A 290 -1.23 44.13 15.56
CA GLU A 290 -1.40 45.46 16.15
C GLU A 290 -0.05 46.15 16.43
N GLY A 291 0.23 47.24 15.70
CA GLY A 291 1.50 47.98 15.77
C GLY A 291 2.64 47.44 14.89
N TYR A 292 2.46 46.32 14.18
CA TYR A 292 3.45 45.74 13.27
C TYR A 292 2.87 45.42 11.88
N ASN A 293 3.26 46.23 10.89
CA ASN A 293 2.78 46.18 9.51
C ASN A 293 3.86 45.63 8.56
N VAL A 294 3.47 44.77 7.62
CA VAL A 294 4.36 44.26 6.54
C VAL A 294 3.83 44.73 5.19
N GLY A 295 4.72 45.28 4.36
CA GLY A 295 4.34 45.85 3.05
C GLY A 295 3.33 47.00 3.12
N GLY A 296 3.21 47.67 4.26
CA GLY A 296 2.20 48.71 4.50
C GLY A 296 0.80 48.20 4.84
N ARG A 297 0.58 46.88 4.90
CA ARG A 297 -0.67 46.25 5.36
C ARG A 297 -0.61 45.93 6.85
N SER A 298 -1.76 45.85 7.51
CA SER A 298 -1.90 45.49 8.92
C SER A 298 -2.39 44.06 9.11
N GLY A 299 -2.11 43.48 10.28
CA GLY A 299 -2.56 42.14 10.65
C GLY A 299 -4.00 42.13 11.13
N GLY A 300 -4.74 41.07 10.82
CA GLY A 300 -6.12 40.92 11.29
C GLY A 300 -6.82 39.72 10.66
N ASP A 301 -7.93 39.25 11.23
CA ASP A 301 -8.46 39.63 12.54
C ASP A 301 -7.76 38.83 13.65
N GLY A 302 -7.79 37.50 13.53
CA GLY A 302 -7.16 36.55 14.45
C GLY A 302 -7.82 35.18 14.38
N VAL A 303 -7.33 34.24 15.20
CA VAL A 303 -7.76 32.84 15.23
C VAL A 303 -8.36 32.49 16.59
N SER A 304 -9.46 31.75 16.63
CA SER A 304 -10.11 31.31 17.87
C SER A 304 -10.34 29.81 17.94
N PHE A 305 -10.27 29.29 19.17
CA PHE A 305 -10.69 27.95 19.58
C PHE A 305 -12.03 28.10 20.30
N ALA A 306 -13.12 27.81 19.59
CA ALA A 306 -14.49 28.17 19.98
C ALA A 306 -15.31 26.94 20.41
N PHE A 307 -15.96 27.05 21.57
CA PHE A 307 -16.86 26.06 22.16
C PHE A 307 -18.29 26.62 22.18
N THR A 308 -19.17 26.01 21.39
CA THR A 308 -20.50 26.53 21.07
C THR A 308 -21.64 25.72 21.68
N SER A 309 -22.64 26.43 22.21
CA SER A 309 -23.90 25.87 22.69
C SER A 309 -24.87 25.51 21.56
N THR A 310 -24.68 26.04 20.35
CA THR A 310 -25.54 25.74 19.19
C THR A 310 -25.21 24.36 18.60
N ALA A 311 -25.73 24.03 17.42
CA ALA A 311 -25.39 22.78 16.74
C ALA A 311 -23.90 22.75 16.30
N PRO A 312 -23.24 21.57 16.28
CA PRO A 312 -22.00 21.38 15.51
C PRO A 312 -22.18 21.89 14.08
N GLY A 313 -21.14 22.48 13.51
CA GLY A 313 -21.22 23.14 12.19
C GLY A 313 -21.65 24.61 12.20
N THR A 314 -22.06 25.18 13.34
CA THR A 314 -22.38 26.62 13.44
C THR A 314 -21.11 27.45 13.64
N ILE A 315 -21.02 28.60 12.97
CA ILE A 315 -19.91 29.57 13.07
C ILE A 315 -20.48 30.92 13.51
N GLY A 316 -19.77 31.67 14.35
CA GLY A 316 -20.09 33.06 14.66
C GLY A 316 -19.57 34.05 13.61
N LEU A 317 -19.64 35.34 13.92
CA LEU A 317 -19.28 36.42 12.98
C LEU A 317 -17.76 36.67 12.87
N SER A 318 -17.34 37.17 11.72
CA SER A 318 -15.98 37.66 11.45
C SER A 318 -15.69 39.01 12.11
N GLY A 319 -14.45 39.53 11.93
CA GLY A 319 -13.99 40.75 12.56
C GLY A 319 -13.81 40.60 14.07
N ALA A 320 -14.06 41.68 14.82
CA ALA A 320 -13.92 41.80 16.28
C ALA A 320 -14.58 40.69 17.15
N SER A 321 -15.46 39.89 16.55
CA SER A 321 -16.15 38.77 17.20
C SER A 321 -15.34 37.47 17.20
N ILE A 322 -14.37 37.35 16.28
CA ILE A 322 -13.53 36.18 15.98
C ILE A 322 -14.29 34.86 16.22
N GLY A 323 -15.33 34.60 15.41
CA GLY A 323 -16.02 33.31 15.37
C GLY A 323 -17.00 32.99 16.49
N LEU A 324 -17.16 33.83 17.53
CA LEU A 324 -18.16 33.62 18.59
C LEU A 324 -19.37 34.56 18.56
N GLY A 325 -19.22 35.78 18.04
CA GLY A 325 -20.32 36.75 17.98
C GLY A 325 -21.51 36.20 17.21
N GLY A 326 -22.72 36.44 17.74
CA GLY A 326 -23.96 35.86 17.24
C GLY A 326 -24.34 34.52 17.88
N LEU A 327 -23.40 33.77 18.47
CA LEU A 327 -23.67 32.50 19.16
C LEU A 327 -23.99 32.77 20.64
N PRO A 328 -25.21 32.55 21.16
CA PRO A 328 -25.53 32.82 22.57
C PRO A 328 -24.73 31.95 23.54
N ASN A 329 -24.40 32.47 24.73
CA ASN A 329 -23.83 31.73 25.87
C ASN A 329 -22.71 30.70 25.51
N SER A 330 -21.85 31.05 24.56
CA SER A 330 -20.74 30.26 24.04
C SER A 330 -19.42 30.88 24.50
N PHE A 331 -18.31 30.15 24.42
CA PHE A 331 -17.01 30.64 24.93
C PHE A 331 -15.83 30.10 24.14
N GLY A 332 -14.63 30.60 24.40
CA GLY A 332 -13.43 30.10 23.77
C GLY A 332 -12.17 30.81 24.22
N PHE A 333 -11.12 30.60 23.43
CA PHE A 333 -9.88 31.33 23.51
C PHE A 333 -9.57 31.96 22.15
N LYS A 334 -9.21 33.25 22.11
CA LYS A 334 -8.77 33.93 20.89
C LYS A 334 -7.29 34.31 20.93
N PHE A 335 -6.63 34.12 19.80
CA PHE A 335 -5.33 34.66 19.42
C PHE A 335 -5.60 35.81 18.47
N ASP A 336 -5.65 37.02 19.03
CA ASP A 336 -6.12 38.20 18.34
C ASP A 336 -4.94 39.02 17.81
N THR A 337 -5.02 39.45 16.55
CA THR A 337 -3.96 40.21 15.86
C THR A 337 -4.35 41.67 15.56
N TRP A 338 -5.58 42.09 15.83
CA TRP A 338 -6.10 43.44 15.55
C TRP A 338 -6.86 43.99 16.77
N HIS A 339 -6.31 44.98 17.48
CA HIS A 339 -6.93 45.41 18.73
C HIS A 339 -8.12 46.36 18.50
N ASN A 340 -9.36 45.87 18.67
CA ASN A 340 -10.57 46.68 18.55
C ASN A 340 -10.75 47.67 19.73
N THR A 341 -9.91 48.72 19.71
CA THR A 341 -9.73 49.75 20.76
C THR A 341 -10.99 50.59 21.07
N SER A 342 -11.91 50.65 20.11
CA SER A 342 -13.23 51.28 20.22
C SER A 342 -14.31 50.21 20.09
N ASN A 343 -15.49 50.43 20.67
CA ASN A 343 -16.61 49.48 20.54
C ASN A 343 -16.91 49.20 19.06
N PRO A 344 -16.91 47.92 18.62
CA PRO A 344 -17.35 47.51 17.29
C PRO A 344 -18.81 47.90 17.03
N ASN A 345 -19.21 47.89 15.75
CA ASN A 345 -20.60 48.13 15.38
C ASN A 345 -21.50 47.03 15.96
N VAL A 346 -22.74 47.38 16.32
CA VAL A 346 -23.66 46.47 17.05
C VAL A 346 -23.99 45.18 16.27
N ASN A 347 -23.89 45.21 14.94
CA ASN A 347 -24.05 44.03 14.06
C ASN A 347 -22.86 43.07 14.14
N GLN A 348 -21.65 43.51 14.52
CA GLN A 348 -20.47 42.66 14.71
C GLN A 348 -20.52 41.84 16.00
N LYS A 349 -21.52 42.07 16.87
CA LYS A 349 -21.78 41.30 18.10
C LYS A 349 -20.53 41.14 19.00
N ALA A 350 -19.75 42.21 19.17
CA ALA A 350 -18.55 42.22 20.02
C ALA A 350 -18.51 43.47 20.93
N GLY A 351 -17.74 43.41 22.02
CA GLY A 351 -17.28 44.58 22.77
C GLY A 351 -15.96 45.12 22.23
N ALA A 352 -15.53 46.30 22.71
CA ALA A 352 -14.14 46.74 22.55
C ALA A 352 -13.18 45.80 23.29
N ASP A 353 -11.95 45.68 22.79
CA ASP A 353 -10.92 44.88 23.43
C ASP A 353 -10.26 45.60 24.64
N PRO A 354 -9.82 44.82 25.65
CA PRO A 354 -9.37 45.35 26.92
C PRO A 354 -7.97 45.94 26.82
N LYS A 355 -7.79 47.14 27.36
CA LYS A 355 -6.52 47.89 27.36
C LYS A 355 -5.52 47.35 28.40
N PHE A 356 -5.04 46.12 28.23
CA PHE A 356 -3.97 45.51 29.03
C PHE A 356 -2.60 46.15 28.73
N SER A 357 -1.59 45.87 29.55
CA SER A 357 -0.25 46.43 29.34
C SER A 357 0.35 45.96 28.01
N GLY A 358 0.62 46.90 27.09
CA GLY A 358 1.18 46.61 25.76
C GLY A 358 0.15 46.40 24.64
N TYR A 359 -1.15 46.66 24.87
CA TYR A 359 -2.24 46.37 23.92
C TYR A 359 -2.13 47.01 22.51
N GLN A 360 -1.26 48.00 22.32
CA GLN A 360 -1.08 48.73 21.05
C GLN A 360 0.14 48.27 20.23
N ASN A 361 0.89 47.27 20.71
CA ASN A 361 2.17 46.84 20.12
C ASN A 361 2.34 45.32 20.22
N GLY A 362 1.30 44.56 19.87
CA GLY A 362 1.33 43.10 19.86
C GLY A 362 -0.03 42.45 19.75
N ALA A 363 -0.09 41.33 19.02
CA ALA A 363 -1.11 40.32 19.14
C ALA A 363 -1.24 39.82 20.59
N PHE A 364 -2.43 39.36 20.98
CA PHE A 364 -2.74 38.94 22.35
C PHE A 364 -3.54 37.65 22.42
N GLY A 365 -3.36 36.92 23.53
CA GLY A 365 -4.18 35.76 23.86
C GLY A 365 -5.24 36.14 24.91
N ALA A 366 -6.46 35.65 24.76
CA ALA A 366 -7.51 35.86 25.76
C ALA A 366 -8.57 34.75 25.82
N PHE A 367 -9.01 34.42 27.03
CA PHE A 367 -10.34 33.81 27.21
C PHE A 367 -11.43 34.86 27.00
N TYR A 368 -12.48 34.46 26.29
CA TYR A 368 -13.61 35.31 25.94
C TYR A 368 -14.89 34.46 25.80
N GLY A 369 -16.04 35.11 25.82
CA GLY A 369 -17.31 34.41 25.63
C GLY A 369 -18.48 35.36 25.47
N THR A 370 -19.64 34.82 25.14
CA THR A 370 -20.82 35.59 24.78
C THR A 370 -21.84 35.68 25.91
N ASP A 371 -22.69 36.71 25.83
CA ASP A 371 -23.94 36.78 26.58
C ASP A 371 -25.10 36.06 25.85
N ALA A 372 -26.29 36.10 26.45
CA ALA A 372 -27.49 35.49 25.88
C ALA A 372 -27.99 36.17 24.58
N SER A 373 -27.45 37.35 24.22
CA SER A 373 -27.71 38.02 22.93
C SER A 373 -26.69 37.64 21.84
N GLY A 374 -25.72 36.78 22.18
CA GLY A 374 -24.60 36.42 21.34
C GLY A 374 -23.50 37.47 21.28
N LYS A 375 -23.45 38.47 22.18
CA LYS A 375 -22.39 39.48 22.14
C LYS A 375 -21.12 38.95 22.81
N ALA A 376 -20.03 38.83 22.06
CA ALA A 376 -18.71 38.43 22.53
C ALA A 376 -18.07 39.51 23.42
N ILE A 377 -17.50 39.09 24.55
CA ILE A 377 -16.89 39.96 25.57
C ILE A 377 -15.55 39.35 26.01
N THR A 378 -14.48 40.10 25.83
CA THR A 378 -13.13 39.84 26.36
C THR A 378 -12.98 40.59 27.70
N LEU A 379 -12.43 39.96 28.75
CA LEU A 379 -12.20 40.63 30.05
C LEU A 379 -10.72 40.99 30.24
N LEU A 380 -10.45 42.15 30.86
CA LEU A 380 -9.09 42.67 31.10
C LEU A 380 -8.18 41.71 31.89
N GLN A 381 -8.76 40.95 32.82
CA GLN A 381 -8.04 39.94 33.61
C GLN A 381 -7.72 38.64 32.84
N ASP A 382 -8.41 38.39 31.73
CA ASP A 382 -8.29 37.16 30.94
C ASP A 382 -7.41 37.35 29.69
N ALA A 383 -7.03 38.60 29.38
CA ALA A 383 -6.33 39.00 28.17
C ALA A 383 -4.91 39.52 28.47
N ARG A 384 -3.92 39.07 27.71
CA ARG A 384 -2.55 39.62 27.74
C ARG A 384 -1.83 39.41 26.41
N ARG A 385 -0.90 40.31 26.11
CA ARG A 385 -0.01 40.26 24.94
C ARG A 385 0.69 38.90 24.83
N LEU A 386 0.82 38.39 23.60
CA LEU A 386 1.64 37.20 23.34
C LEU A 386 3.12 37.51 23.59
N GLU A 387 3.84 36.57 24.19
CA GLU A 387 5.28 36.70 24.44
C GLU A 387 6.07 36.53 23.13
N SER A 388 5.83 35.43 22.42
CA SER A 388 6.20 35.28 21.01
C SER A 388 5.14 35.95 20.14
N GLN A 389 5.56 36.90 19.30
CA GLN A 389 4.67 37.60 18.36
C GLN A 389 4.74 36.94 16.98
N PRO A 390 3.65 36.92 16.18
CA PRO A 390 3.66 36.23 14.91
C PRO A 390 4.44 37.00 13.84
N HIS A 391 5.46 36.36 13.28
CA HIS A 391 6.30 36.91 12.23
C HIS A 391 6.51 35.89 11.10
N ASN A 392 6.59 36.38 9.86
CA ASN A 392 6.95 35.57 8.66
C ASN A 392 6.08 34.31 8.45
N ASN A 393 4.82 34.31 8.89
CA ASN A 393 3.90 33.16 8.87
C ASN A 393 4.41 31.94 9.64
N GLU A 394 5.26 32.12 10.67
CA GLU A 394 5.82 31.00 11.42
C GLU A 394 4.77 30.17 12.17
N PHE A 395 4.95 28.85 12.18
CA PHE A 395 4.12 27.92 12.93
C PHE A 395 4.62 27.79 14.37
N LYS A 396 3.80 28.23 15.34
CA LYS A 396 4.05 28.05 16.78
C LYS A 396 3.30 26.84 17.32
N ASN A 397 3.86 26.16 18.31
CA ASN A 397 3.16 25.07 19.00
C ASN A 397 1.99 25.64 19.81
N VAL A 398 0.80 25.04 19.66
CA VAL A 398 -0.40 25.38 20.45
C VAL A 398 -1.01 24.11 21.07
N ILE A 399 -1.38 24.22 22.34
CA ILE A 399 -2.06 23.16 23.09
C ILE A 399 -3.30 23.77 23.75
N VAL A 400 -4.47 23.13 23.59
CA VAL A 400 -5.68 23.43 24.37
C VAL A 400 -5.98 22.19 25.21
N ASP A 401 -5.62 22.26 26.48
CA ASP A 401 -5.83 21.22 27.49
C ASP A 401 -7.04 21.58 28.37
N TYR A 402 -7.86 20.60 28.72
CA TYR A 402 -9.01 20.79 29.58
C TYR A 402 -9.17 19.60 30.54
N ASN A 403 -9.21 19.89 31.83
CA ASN A 403 -9.41 18.89 32.87
C ASN A 403 -10.89 18.83 33.28
N GLY A 404 -11.56 17.74 32.87
CA GLY A 404 -13.00 17.54 33.06
C GLY A 404 -13.46 17.53 34.52
N GLN A 405 -12.59 17.15 35.46
CA GLN A 405 -12.91 17.16 36.90
C GLN A 405 -12.91 18.58 37.46
N SER A 406 -11.75 19.24 37.44
CA SER A 406 -11.52 20.57 38.04
C SER A 406 -12.15 21.74 37.26
N LYS A 407 -12.53 21.52 36.01
CA LYS A 407 -13.00 22.54 35.06
C LYS A 407 -11.94 23.60 34.68
N ALA A 408 -10.67 23.31 34.92
CA ALA A 408 -9.56 24.13 34.44
C ALA A 408 -9.35 23.89 32.93
N MET A 409 -9.35 24.97 32.15
CA MET A 409 -8.89 25.00 30.76
C MET A 409 -7.56 25.74 30.69
N THR A 410 -6.59 25.16 30.00
CA THR A 410 -5.23 25.67 29.85
C THR A 410 -4.87 25.73 28.38
N VAL A 411 -4.66 26.95 27.86
CA VAL A 411 -4.13 27.17 26.50
C VAL A 411 -2.66 27.53 26.59
N THR A 412 -1.81 26.76 25.92
CA THR A 412 -0.36 27.06 25.80
C THR A 412 -0.05 27.45 24.37
N TYR A 413 0.70 28.54 24.16
CA TYR A 413 1.15 28.99 22.84
C TYR A 413 2.61 29.41 22.90
N ASP A 414 3.47 28.74 22.13
CA ASP A 414 4.94 28.92 22.15
C ASP A 414 5.56 28.94 23.57
N GLY A 415 5.00 28.12 24.47
CA GLY A 415 5.38 28.03 25.89
C GLY A 415 4.62 28.98 26.83
N GLN A 416 3.87 29.96 26.32
CA GLN A 416 3.10 30.91 27.14
C GLN A 416 1.75 30.31 27.60
N ILE A 417 1.53 30.19 28.92
CA ILE A 417 0.40 29.42 29.51
C ILE A 417 -0.74 30.32 30.01
N PHE A 418 -1.94 30.15 29.46
CA PHE A 418 -3.18 30.83 29.85
C PHE A 418 -4.14 29.82 30.51
N THR A 419 -4.40 29.93 31.81
CA THR A 419 -5.29 29.01 32.53
C THR A 419 -6.48 29.74 33.14
N LYS A 420 -7.69 29.17 32.99
CA LYS A 420 -8.93 29.69 33.56
C LYS A 420 -9.84 28.53 34.01
N ASN A 421 -10.54 28.68 35.13
CA ASN A 421 -11.65 27.80 35.46
C ASN A 421 -12.89 28.20 34.64
N ILE A 422 -13.40 27.30 33.81
CA ILE A 422 -14.48 27.60 32.86
C ILE A 422 -15.88 27.22 33.36
N GLN A 423 -16.05 26.84 34.63
CA GLN A 423 -17.37 26.47 35.18
C GLN A 423 -18.44 27.56 34.92
N THR A 424 -18.09 28.84 35.03
CA THR A 424 -19.01 29.96 34.75
C THR A 424 -19.40 30.12 33.28
N TYR A 425 -18.63 29.56 32.34
CA TYR A 425 -19.04 29.49 30.93
C TYR A 425 -19.97 28.30 30.71
N LEU A 426 -19.63 27.11 31.23
CA LEU A 426 -20.51 25.93 31.19
C LEU A 426 -21.89 26.23 31.79
N ASP A 427 -21.91 26.97 32.92
CA ASP A 427 -23.13 27.41 33.60
C ASP A 427 -24.02 28.30 32.72
N LYS A 428 -23.42 29.13 31.86
CA LYS A 428 -24.15 29.92 30.86
C LYS A 428 -24.59 29.05 29.70
N SER A 429 -23.73 28.18 29.17
CA SER A 429 -24.06 27.34 28.00
C SER A 429 -25.27 26.44 28.25
N ARG A 430 -25.46 25.93 29.48
CA ARG A 430 -26.67 25.20 29.88
C ARG A 430 -27.97 26.00 29.72
N LEU A 431 -27.93 27.33 29.82
CA LEU A 431 -29.09 28.21 29.58
C LEU A 431 -29.53 28.26 28.11
N THR A 432 -28.70 27.75 27.19
CA THR A 432 -29.02 27.65 25.76
C THR A 432 -29.13 26.19 25.30
N THR A 433 -28.35 25.26 25.85
CA THR A 433 -28.46 23.83 25.51
C THR A 433 -29.59 23.09 26.23
N ASN A 434 -30.09 23.62 27.35
CA ASN A 434 -31.00 22.95 28.29
C ASN A 434 -30.45 21.61 28.85
N GLN A 435 -29.14 21.38 28.76
CA GLN A 435 -28.49 20.20 29.33
C GLN A 435 -28.48 20.24 30.85
N ALA A 436 -28.53 19.07 31.49
CA ALA A 436 -28.31 18.94 32.92
C ALA A 436 -26.85 19.23 33.29
N LYS A 437 -26.60 19.68 34.52
CA LYS A 437 -25.26 19.76 35.10
C LYS A 437 -24.68 18.34 35.20
N GLY A 438 -23.46 18.14 34.71
CA GLY A 438 -22.84 16.81 34.59
C GLY A 438 -23.11 16.12 33.24
N ARG A 439 -23.72 16.82 32.26
CA ARG A 439 -24.10 16.33 30.92
C ARG A 439 -23.92 17.38 29.82
N GLU A 440 -23.08 18.39 30.06
CA GLU A 440 -22.73 19.45 29.12
C GLU A 440 -21.99 18.93 27.88
N GLU A 441 -22.59 19.06 26.71
CA GLU A 441 -21.98 18.69 25.42
C GLU A 441 -21.96 19.88 24.46
N LEU A 442 -20.80 20.30 23.98
CA LEU A 442 -20.61 21.51 23.17
C LEU A 442 -20.02 21.21 21.80
N GLY A 443 -20.43 21.94 20.77
CA GLY A 443 -19.75 21.90 19.46
C GLY A 443 -18.40 22.63 19.54
N PHE A 444 -17.47 22.27 18.66
CA PHE A 444 -16.13 22.88 18.63
C PHE A 444 -15.74 23.32 17.21
N ALA A 445 -15.04 24.44 17.10
CA ALA A 445 -14.44 24.89 15.86
C ALA A 445 -13.14 25.68 16.10
N ILE A 446 -12.20 25.57 15.17
CA ILE A 446 -11.10 26.52 15.00
C ILE A 446 -11.51 27.48 13.88
N PHE A 447 -11.61 28.77 14.15
CA PHE A 447 -12.08 29.79 13.22
C PHE A 447 -11.05 30.90 13.04
N ALA A 448 -10.96 31.46 11.84
CA ALA A 448 -10.25 32.71 11.56
C ALA A 448 -11.02 33.57 10.56
N SER A 449 -10.79 34.89 10.62
CA SER A 449 -11.27 35.82 9.60
C SER A 449 -10.26 36.92 9.30
N THR A 450 -10.49 37.65 8.21
CA THR A 450 -9.77 38.88 7.87
C THR A 450 -10.75 40.00 7.51
N GLY A 451 -10.35 41.22 7.82
CA GLY A 451 -11.09 42.44 7.50
C GLY A 451 -10.19 43.42 6.74
N SER A 452 -10.06 44.63 7.26
CA SER A 452 -9.08 45.62 6.78
C SER A 452 -7.64 45.28 7.20
N GLY A 453 -7.47 44.53 8.29
CA GLY A 453 -6.26 43.76 8.57
C GLY A 453 -6.39 42.35 7.99
N THR A 454 -5.28 41.80 7.49
CA THR A 454 -5.24 40.47 6.86
C THR A 454 -4.08 39.64 7.41
N ASN A 455 -4.20 38.32 7.39
CA ASN A 455 -3.09 37.40 7.66
C ASN A 455 -3.36 36.05 6.99
N LEU A 456 -2.28 35.37 6.57
CA LEU A 456 -2.33 33.95 6.26
C LEU A 456 -2.44 33.20 7.59
N GLN A 457 -3.62 32.66 7.88
CA GLN A 457 -3.93 32.04 9.17
C GLN A 457 -4.13 30.55 8.97
N GLN A 458 -3.31 29.73 9.64
CA GLN A 458 -3.21 28.30 9.36
C GLN A 458 -3.12 27.46 10.64
N PHE A 459 -3.73 26.28 10.62
CA PHE A 459 -3.67 25.30 11.71
C PHE A 459 -3.27 23.91 11.19
N ASP A 460 -2.23 23.33 11.79
CA ASP A 460 -1.73 22.00 11.50
C ASP A 460 -2.04 21.07 12.68
N LEU A 461 -3.05 20.21 12.53
CA LEU A 461 -3.47 19.29 13.59
C LEU A 461 -2.39 18.24 13.85
N THR A 462 -1.92 18.16 15.11
CA THR A 462 -1.07 17.04 15.55
C THR A 462 -1.94 15.93 16.13
N ARG A 463 -2.77 16.25 17.13
CA ARG A 463 -3.60 15.29 17.85
C ARG A 463 -4.80 16.00 18.51
N PHE A 464 -5.94 15.33 18.61
CA PHE A 464 -7.05 15.78 19.45
C PHE A 464 -7.70 14.59 20.14
N GLU A 465 -7.55 14.52 21.46
CA GLU A 465 -8.19 13.52 22.30
C GLU A 465 -9.39 14.14 22.99
N TYR A 466 -10.59 13.59 22.80
CA TYR A 466 -11.81 14.10 23.42
C TYR A 466 -12.84 12.99 23.58
N SER A 467 -13.65 13.08 24.65
CA SER A 467 -14.83 12.20 24.79
C SER A 467 -16.05 12.81 24.11
N SER A 468 -16.87 11.96 23.50
CA SER A 468 -18.13 12.31 22.85
C SER A 468 -19.28 11.43 23.34
N GLY A 469 -20.44 12.03 23.58
CA GLY A 469 -21.71 11.32 23.51
C GLY A 469 -22.12 11.02 22.06
N GLY A 470 -23.23 10.30 21.88
CA GLY A 470 -23.63 9.70 20.61
C GLY A 470 -23.26 8.21 20.55
N SER A 471 -23.39 7.61 19.37
CA SER A 471 -23.42 6.15 19.20
C SER A 471 -22.41 5.69 18.15
N TYR A 472 -21.47 4.83 18.55
CA TYR A 472 -20.26 4.54 17.78
C TYR A 472 -19.92 3.04 17.71
N ILE A 473 -19.40 2.62 16.57
CA ILE A 473 -18.85 1.28 16.34
C ILE A 473 -17.42 1.44 15.81
N LYS A 474 -16.44 0.90 16.53
CA LYS A 474 -15.03 0.85 16.11
C LYS A 474 -14.71 -0.56 15.63
N LEU A 475 -14.27 -0.67 14.38
CA LEU A 475 -13.79 -1.92 13.81
C LEU A 475 -12.25 -1.96 13.92
N LEU A 476 -11.74 -2.96 14.60
CA LEU A 476 -10.32 -3.21 14.81
C LEU A 476 -9.89 -4.41 13.94
N TYR A 477 -8.94 -4.19 13.04
CA TYR A 477 -8.40 -5.21 12.15
C TYR A 477 -7.05 -5.63 12.71
N VAL A 478 -6.94 -6.86 13.23
CA VAL A 478 -5.72 -7.35 13.90
C VAL A 478 -5.13 -8.55 13.19
N ASP A 479 -3.83 -8.75 13.33
CA ASP A 479 -3.15 -9.97 12.91
C ASP A 479 -3.52 -11.14 13.86
N ASP A 480 -3.97 -12.25 13.27
CA ASP A 480 -4.50 -13.44 13.94
C ASP A 480 -3.44 -14.21 14.76
N SER A 481 -2.15 -13.96 14.50
CA SER A 481 -1.01 -14.64 15.13
C SER A 481 -0.30 -13.81 16.20
N THR A 482 -0.42 -12.47 16.15
CA THR A 482 0.30 -11.55 17.04
C THR A 482 -0.61 -10.59 17.81
N GLY A 483 -1.86 -10.40 17.39
CA GLY A 483 -2.77 -9.39 17.96
C GLY A 483 -2.46 -7.95 17.57
N ASN A 484 -1.42 -7.71 16.76
CA ASN A 484 -1.05 -6.37 16.32
C ASN A 484 -2.15 -5.74 15.46
N VAL A 485 -2.45 -4.46 15.71
CA VAL A 485 -3.43 -3.71 14.92
C VAL A 485 -2.86 -3.39 13.54
N ILE A 486 -3.50 -3.94 12.51
CA ILE A 486 -3.20 -3.67 11.09
C ILE A 486 -3.89 -2.38 10.65
N LYS A 487 -5.14 -2.18 11.12
CA LYS A 487 -5.99 -1.03 10.78
C LYS A 487 -7.07 -0.85 11.83
N GLU A 488 -7.58 0.38 11.97
CA GLU A 488 -8.87 0.65 12.60
C GLU A 488 -9.76 1.51 11.72
N LYS A 489 -11.08 1.46 11.94
CA LYS A 489 -12.03 2.44 11.39
C LYS A 489 -13.17 2.66 12.38
N LEU A 490 -13.49 3.94 12.63
CA LEU A 490 -14.64 4.35 13.41
C LEU A 490 -15.85 4.61 12.51
N TYR A 491 -17.03 4.19 12.96
CA TYR A 491 -18.32 4.52 12.40
C TYR A 491 -19.18 5.19 13.48
N SER A 492 -20.05 6.10 13.08
CA SER A 492 -21.04 6.74 13.96
C SER A 492 -22.39 6.77 13.29
N GLY A 493 -23.46 6.54 14.05
CA GLY A 493 -24.83 6.57 13.55
C GLY A 493 -25.80 7.13 14.58
N LEU A 494 -27.08 7.14 14.23
CA LEU A 494 -28.16 7.37 15.20
C LEU A 494 -28.33 6.11 16.07
N THR A 495 -28.71 6.29 17.33
CA THR A 495 -29.01 5.14 18.21
C THR A 495 -30.12 4.27 17.61
N TYR A 496 -29.92 2.95 17.64
CA TYR A 496 -30.75 1.93 16.99
C TYR A 496 -30.77 1.94 15.45
N GLN A 497 -29.96 2.76 14.78
CA GLN A 497 -29.65 2.59 13.36
C GLN A 497 -28.75 1.36 13.17
N SER A 498 -29.00 0.58 12.12
CA SER A 498 -28.21 -0.61 11.78
C SER A 498 -26.99 -0.26 10.91
N LEU A 499 -25.89 -0.98 11.12
CA LEU A 499 -24.69 -1.00 10.28
C LEU A 499 -24.46 -2.44 9.80
N ASP A 500 -24.44 -2.65 8.48
CA ASP A 500 -23.93 -3.88 7.85
C ASP A 500 -22.40 -3.83 7.79
N LEU A 501 -21.79 -4.94 8.18
CA LEU A 501 -20.34 -5.12 8.28
C LEU A 501 -19.79 -6.06 7.18
N SER A 502 -20.65 -6.60 6.30
CA SER A 502 -20.30 -7.64 5.33
C SER A 502 -19.26 -7.19 4.29
N ASP A 503 -19.38 -5.96 3.78
CA ASP A 503 -18.38 -5.33 2.90
C ASP A 503 -17.14 -4.85 3.68
N LYS A 504 -17.26 -4.65 5.00
CA LYS A 504 -16.18 -4.18 5.87
C LYS A 504 -15.16 -5.26 6.23
N LEU A 505 -15.39 -6.51 5.83
CA LEU A 505 -14.49 -7.65 6.02
C LEU A 505 -13.28 -7.66 5.09
N MET A 506 -13.29 -6.91 3.98
CA MET A 506 -12.22 -6.95 2.97
C MET A 506 -10.98 -6.13 3.39
N LEU A 507 -9.80 -6.77 3.40
CA LEU A 507 -8.52 -6.14 3.76
C LEU A 507 -7.42 -6.56 2.74
N PRO A 508 -6.84 -5.63 1.95
CA PRO A 508 -5.89 -5.98 0.89
C PRO A 508 -4.63 -6.70 1.40
N ASN A 509 -4.28 -7.81 0.74
CA ASN A 509 -3.21 -8.76 1.05
C ASN A 509 -3.38 -9.54 2.37
N TYR A 510 -4.61 -9.61 2.90
CA TYR A 510 -4.94 -10.36 4.10
C TYR A 510 -6.17 -11.27 3.89
N THR A 511 -6.11 -12.48 4.45
CA THR A 511 -7.26 -13.41 4.50
C THR A 511 -7.94 -13.29 5.87
N PHE A 512 -9.25 -13.01 5.88
CA PHE A 512 -10.08 -12.99 7.09
C PHE A 512 -10.07 -14.35 7.82
N LYS A 513 -10.16 -14.31 9.16
CA LYS A 513 -10.16 -15.50 10.02
C LYS A 513 -11.38 -15.57 10.95
N ARG A 514 -11.44 -14.71 11.98
CA ARG A 514 -12.42 -14.81 13.08
C ARG A 514 -12.89 -13.42 13.51
N THR A 515 -14.10 -13.30 14.08
CA THR A 515 -14.63 -12.04 14.64
C THR A 515 -15.35 -12.25 15.97
N ASN A 516 -15.31 -11.26 16.86
CA ASN A 516 -16.14 -11.22 18.07
C ASN A 516 -17.46 -10.43 17.88
N ALA A 517 -17.79 -9.99 16.67
CA ALA A 517 -19.04 -9.28 16.34
C ALA A 517 -20.32 -9.89 16.95
N PRO A 518 -20.53 -11.23 16.98
CA PRO A 518 -21.72 -11.84 17.60
C PRO A 518 -21.85 -11.66 19.13
N THR A 519 -20.82 -11.14 19.80
CA THR A 519 -20.82 -10.84 21.24
C THR A 519 -21.13 -9.37 21.55
N ALA A 520 -21.32 -8.54 20.52
CA ALA A 520 -21.42 -7.10 20.65
C ALA A 520 -22.86 -6.64 20.99
N VAL A 521 -23.00 -5.67 21.90
CA VAL A 521 -24.30 -5.16 22.36
C VAL A 521 -25.02 -4.44 21.21
N GLY A 522 -26.09 -5.04 20.69
CA GLY A 522 -26.80 -4.55 19.52
C GLY A 522 -26.59 -5.38 18.25
N TYR A 523 -25.76 -6.44 18.31
CA TYR A 523 -25.70 -7.44 17.23
C TYR A 523 -27.08 -8.06 17.00
N GLN A 524 -27.44 -8.23 15.73
CA GLN A 524 -28.71 -8.81 15.31
C GLN A 524 -28.48 -10.21 14.73
N ASP A 525 -28.37 -10.30 13.41
CA ASP A 525 -27.90 -11.45 12.65
C ASP A 525 -27.17 -10.93 11.40
N SER A 526 -26.71 -11.82 10.51
CA SER A 526 -26.24 -11.45 9.16
C SER A 526 -25.21 -10.30 9.12
N ASN A 527 -24.20 -10.32 10.00
CA ASN A 527 -23.18 -9.28 10.18
C ASN A 527 -23.73 -7.85 10.46
N THR A 528 -24.99 -7.72 10.86
CA THR A 528 -25.65 -6.43 11.10
C THR A 528 -25.68 -6.10 12.60
N ILE A 529 -25.30 -4.87 12.94
CA ILE A 529 -25.23 -4.40 14.33
C ILE A 529 -25.88 -3.02 14.46
N ASN A 530 -26.72 -2.86 15.49
CA ASN A 530 -27.34 -1.59 15.82
C ASN A 530 -26.40 -0.71 16.67
N PHE A 531 -26.24 0.55 16.27
CA PHE A 531 -25.54 1.57 17.03
C PHE A 531 -26.21 1.76 18.42
N ASN A 532 -25.43 1.63 19.48
CA ASN A 532 -25.83 1.96 20.85
C ASN A 532 -25.04 3.18 21.35
N SER A 533 -25.60 3.93 22.31
CA SER A 533 -24.94 5.09 22.92
C SER A 533 -23.61 4.66 23.55
N GLY A 534 -22.57 5.49 23.41
CA GLY A 534 -21.20 5.11 23.73
C GLY A 534 -20.47 4.53 22.52
N ILE A 535 -19.42 3.75 22.77
CA ILE A 535 -18.58 3.12 21.75
C ILE A 535 -18.50 1.61 21.96
N GLN A 536 -18.46 0.88 20.85
CA GLN A 536 -18.31 -0.57 20.82
C GLN A 536 -17.14 -0.98 19.94
N THR A 537 -16.18 -1.72 20.49
CA THR A 537 -15.00 -2.20 19.75
C THR A 537 -15.20 -3.64 19.30
N ILE A 538 -15.33 -3.83 17.99
CA ILE A 538 -15.42 -5.14 17.32
C ILE A 538 -14.06 -5.46 16.73
N THR A 539 -13.58 -6.68 16.97
CA THR A 539 -12.30 -7.15 16.43
C THR A 539 -12.51 -8.18 15.33
N TYR A 540 -11.78 -7.99 14.23
CA TYR A 540 -11.62 -8.94 13.12
C TYR A 540 -10.17 -9.37 13.05
N THR A 541 -9.93 -10.67 13.01
CA THR A 541 -8.59 -11.25 12.87
C THR A 541 -8.31 -11.62 11.41
N TYR A 542 -7.06 -11.45 11.01
CA TYR A 542 -6.58 -11.65 9.66
C TYR A 542 -5.22 -12.34 9.65
N LYS A 543 -4.96 -13.14 8.62
CA LYS A 543 -3.60 -13.66 8.33
C LYS A 543 -3.09 -13.01 7.05
N LYS A 544 -1.85 -12.52 7.05
CA LYS A 544 -1.17 -12.03 5.83
C LYS A 544 -1.14 -13.12 4.78
N VAL A 545 -1.23 -12.72 3.51
CA VAL A 545 -0.98 -13.59 2.36
C VAL A 545 0.49 -13.44 1.97
N GLU A 546 1.25 -14.52 2.08
CA GLU A 546 2.67 -14.56 1.76
C GLU A 546 2.83 -14.79 0.25
N LYS A 547 3.50 -13.86 -0.44
CA LYS A 547 3.66 -13.78 -1.91
C LYS A 547 5.11 -13.84 -2.36
N GLU A 548 6.05 -13.87 -1.43
CA GLU A 548 7.48 -13.64 -1.62
C GLU A 548 8.12 -14.71 -2.53
N GLU A 549 7.73 -15.99 -2.39
CA GLU A 549 8.21 -17.07 -3.27
C GLU A 549 7.61 -16.99 -4.69
N LEU A 550 6.36 -16.54 -4.83
CA LEU A 550 5.75 -16.32 -6.14
C LEU A 550 6.48 -15.19 -6.87
N GLN A 551 6.73 -14.07 -6.20
CA GLN A 551 7.50 -12.96 -6.76
C GLN A 551 8.91 -13.40 -7.18
N ARG A 552 9.62 -14.15 -6.31
CA ARG A 552 10.97 -14.69 -6.60
C ARG A 552 11.00 -15.61 -7.83
N LEU A 553 9.92 -16.34 -8.12
CA LEU A 553 9.80 -17.17 -9.33
C LEU A 553 9.54 -16.32 -10.58
N LEU A 554 8.74 -15.26 -10.47
CA LEU A 554 8.42 -14.34 -11.56
C LEU A 554 9.63 -13.47 -11.95
N ASP A 555 10.36 -12.94 -10.97
CA ASP A 555 11.57 -12.11 -11.18
C ASP A 555 12.68 -12.88 -11.93
N ASN A 556 12.72 -14.21 -11.76
CA ASN A 556 13.70 -15.06 -12.41
C ASN A 556 13.34 -15.45 -13.86
N ASP A 557 12.18 -15.04 -14.39
CA ASP A 557 11.71 -15.42 -15.74
C ASP A 557 12.71 -15.08 -16.85
N SER A 558 13.19 -13.83 -16.84
CA SER A 558 14.17 -13.35 -17.83
C SER A 558 15.50 -14.12 -17.76
N ASN A 559 15.92 -14.53 -16.56
CA ASN A 559 17.14 -15.34 -16.39
C ASN A 559 16.95 -16.76 -16.92
N LEU A 560 15.81 -17.40 -16.66
CA LEU A 560 15.55 -18.78 -17.12
C LEU A 560 15.48 -18.84 -18.65
N LYS A 561 14.87 -17.83 -19.29
CA LYS A 561 14.74 -17.73 -20.75
C LYS A 561 16.06 -17.61 -21.51
N LEU A 562 17.13 -17.16 -20.84
CA LEU A 562 18.49 -17.10 -21.39
C LEU A 562 19.25 -18.44 -21.26
N THR A 563 18.68 -19.46 -20.61
CA THR A 563 19.34 -20.76 -20.40
C THR A 563 18.93 -21.81 -21.44
N ASP A 564 19.84 -22.76 -21.69
CA ASP A 564 19.59 -23.97 -22.48
C ASP A 564 18.34 -24.76 -22.05
N ILE A 565 17.93 -24.65 -20.78
CA ILE A 565 16.72 -25.28 -20.23
C ILE A 565 15.45 -24.75 -20.89
N TYR A 566 15.39 -23.45 -21.20
CA TYR A 566 14.26 -22.89 -21.96
C TYR A 566 14.50 -23.03 -23.46
N VAL A 567 15.68 -22.61 -23.95
CA VAL A 567 15.99 -22.52 -25.39
C VAL A 567 15.87 -23.87 -26.11
N ASN A 568 16.35 -24.96 -25.50
CA ASN A 568 16.36 -26.30 -26.13
C ASN A 568 15.15 -27.18 -25.77
N ALA A 569 14.20 -26.67 -24.96
CA ALA A 569 12.96 -27.38 -24.67
C ALA A 569 11.94 -27.26 -25.81
N ASP A 570 11.02 -28.23 -25.91
CA ASP A 570 9.94 -28.20 -26.90
C ASP A 570 9.07 -26.93 -26.79
N LYS A 571 8.58 -26.44 -27.94
CA LYS A 571 7.80 -25.20 -28.04
C LYS A 571 6.49 -25.25 -27.22
N THR A 572 5.91 -26.43 -27.01
CA THR A 572 4.74 -26.61 -26.14
C THR A 572 5.11 -26.41 -24.67
N LYS A 573 6.32 -26.83 -24.26
CA LYS A 573 6.82 -26.65 -22.88
C LYS A 573 7.21 -25.20 -22.61
N GLN A 574 7.85 -24.53 -23.58
CA GLN A 574 8.09 -23.08 -23.55
C GLN A 574 6.77 -22.33 -23.34
N THR A 575 5.77 -22.55 -24.19
CA THR A 575 4.44 -21.92 -24.07
C THR A 575 3.75 -22.21 -22.73
N ALA A 576 3.79 -23.46 -22.25
CA ALA A 576 3.19 -23.84 -20.97
C ALA A 576 3.84 -23.14 -19.76
N TYR A 577 5.16 -22.89 -19.82
CA TYR A 577 5.88 -22.08 -18.84
C TYR A 577 5.53 -20.58 -18.99
N ASP A 578 5.53 -20.03 -20.20
CA ASP A 578 5.14 -18.64 -20.47
C ASP A 578 3.72 -18.32 -19.98
N ASP A 579 2.78 -19.27 -20.10
CA ASP A 579 1.42 -19.14 -19.58
C ASP A 579 1.32 -19.37 -18.06
N SER A 580 2.29 -20.06 -17.43
CA SER A 580 2.37 -20.15 -15.97
C SER A 580 2.82 -18.82 -15.34
N ILE A 581 3.81 -18.16 -15.96
CA ILE A 581 4.31 -16.85 -15.55
C ILE A 581 3.21 -15.79 -15.65
N LYS A 582 2.46 -15.75 -16.75
CA LYS A 582 1.28 -14.85 -16.89
C LYS A 582 0.24 -15.08 -15.78
N LYS A 583 -0.05 -16.33 -15.43
CA LYS A 583 -1.00 -16.66 -14.34
C LYS A 583 -0.46 -16.22 -12.98
N GLY A 584 0.83 -16.44 -12.71
CA GLY A 584 1.48 -15.94 -11.51
C GLY A 584 1.44 -14.41 -11.40
N GLN A 585 1.64 -13.69 -12.51
CA GLN A 585 1.52 -12.23 -12.56
C GLN A 585 0.10 -11.74 -12.23
N VAL A 586 -0.95 -12.46 -12.63
CA VAL A 586 -2.33 -12.14 -12.21
C VAL A 586 -2.50 -12.37 -10.70
N VAL A 587 -2.03 -13.51 -10.17
CA VAL A 587 -2.19 -13.89 -8.76
C VAL A 587 -1.38 -13.01 -7.81
N VAL A 588 -0.17 -12.58 -8.17
CA VAL A 588 0.67 -11.74 -7.31
C VAL A 588 0.09 -10.32 -7.19
N ASN A 589 -0.46 -9.79 -8.29
CA ASN A 589 -1.09 -8.46 -8.35
C ASN A 589 -2.52 -8.43 -7.77
N ASP A 590 -3.22 -9.57 -7.70
CA ASP A 590 -4.52 -9.68 -7.02
C ASP A 590 -4.34 -9.44 -5.50
N SER A 591 -4.71 -8.25 -5.04
CA SER A 591 -4.66 -7.87 -3.63
C SER A 591 -5.73 -8.55 -2.76
N PHE A 592 -6.68 -9.29 -3.35
CA PHE A 592 -7.69 -10.08 -2.63
C PHE A 592 -7.56 -11.59 -2.90
N THR A 593 -6.38 -12.03 -3.35
CA THR A 593 -6.06 -13.45 -3.51
C THR A 593 -5.96 -14.18 -2.16
N SER A 594 -6.20 -15.50 -2.15
CA SER A 594 -5.97 -16.37 -0.99
C SER A 594 -4.57 -16.99 -1.06
N GLN A 595 -4.07 -17.51 0.08
CA GLN A 595 -2.81 -18.24 0.11
C GLN A 595 -2.83 -19.44 -0.85
N ASP A 596 -3.91 -20.22 -0.86
CA ASP A 596 -4.07 -21.41 -1.70
C ASP A 596 -3.84 -21.10 -3.20
N LYS A 597 -4.34 -19.95 -3.69
CA LYS A 597 -4.12 -19.48 -5.07
C LYS A 597 -2.65 -19.13 -5.34
N VAL A 598 -1.95 -18.55 -4.35
CA VAL A 598 -0.52 -18.21 -4.45
C VAL A 598 0.32 -19.49 -4.48
N ASP A 599 0.02 -20.43 -3.59
CA ASP A 599 0.69 -21.72 -3.49
C ASP A 599 0.46 -22.58 -4.76
N ASP A 600 -0.75 -22.57 -5.31
CA ASP A 600 -1.06 -23.15 -6.63
C ASP A 600 -0.25 -22.48 -7.76
N ALA A 601 -0.13 -21.14 -7.76
CA ALA A 601 0.65 -20.43 -8.78
C ALA A 601 2.15 -20.76 -8.69
N VAL A 602 2.72 -20.78 -7.47
CA VAL A 602 4.10 -21.23 -7.18
C VAL A 602 4.31 -22.66 -7.68
N LYS A 603 3.35 -23.55 -7.40
CA LYS A 603 3.40 -24.95 -7.84
C LYS A 603 3.34 -25.08 -9.36
N ILE A 604 2.41 -24.42 -10.03
CA ILE A 604 2.24 -24.49 -11.50
C ILE A 604 3.49 -23.97 -12.21
N ILE A 605 4.08 -22.86 -11.74
CA ILE A 605 5.35 -22.36 -12.28
C ILE A 605 6.47 -23.39 -12.04
N THR A 606 6.62 -23.90 -10.81
CA THR A 606 7.65 -24.89 -10.47
C THR A 606 7.55 -26.17 -11.32
N ASP A 607 6.35 -26.73 -11.47
CA ASP A 607 6.08 -27.91 -12.30
C ASP A 607 6.44 -27.65 -13.78
N SER A 608 6.13 -26.45 -14.30
CA SER A 608 6.47 -26.09 -15.68
C SER A 608 7.98 -25.89 -15.89
N ILE A 609 8.73 -25.40 -14.88
CA ILE A 609 10.20 -25.35 -14.90
C ILE A 609 10.80 -26.77 -14.93
N VAL A 610 10.22 -27.72 -14.19
CA VAL A 610 10.64 -29.14 -14.25
C VAL A 610 10.34 -29.71 -15.64
N ALA A 611 9.19 -29.40 -16.23
CA ALA A 611 8.82 -29.85 -17.57
C ALA A 611 9.73 -29.30 -18.69
N LEU A 612 10.23 -28.06 -18.56
CA LEU A 612 11.27 -27.51 -19.43
C LEU A 612 12.58 -28.31 -19.32
N ARG A 613 13.07 -28.54 -18.09
CA ARG A 613 14.33 -29.30 -17.85
C ARG A 613 14.28 -30.71 -18.44
N VAL A 614 13.18 -31.43 -18.22
CA VAL A 614 12.97 -32.76 -18.82
C VAL A 614 13.05 -32.69 -20.35
N SER A 615 12.36 -31.73 -20.96
CA SER A 615 12.32 -31.61 -22.43
C SER A 615 13.67 -31.21 -23.04
N ALA A 616 14.42 -30.31 -22.40
CA ALA A 616 15.77 -29.96 -22.83
C ALA A 616 16.76 -31.14 -22.68
N ALA A 617 16.63 -31.93 -21.60
CA ALA A 617 17.40 -33.16 -21.42
C ALA A 617 17.04 -34.24 -22.45
N GLU A 618 15.74 -34.43 -22.75
CA GLU A 618 15.26 -35.33 -23.82
C GLU A 618 15.84 -34.94 -25.19
N ALA A 619 15.84 -33.65 -25.52
CA ALA A 619 16.40 -33.13 -26.76
C ALA A 619 17.93 -33.33 -26.83
N ALA A 620 18.66 -33.05 -25.75
CA ALA A 620 20.11 -33.22 -25.70
C ALA A 620 20.54 -34.70 -25.77
N VAL A 621 19.83 -35.61 -25.07
CA VAL A 621 20.07 -37.06 -25.19
C VAL A 621 19.80 -37.53 -26.62
N LYS A 622 18.71 -37.08 -27.26
CA LYS A 622 18.44 -37.42 -28.67
C LYS A 622 19.53 -36.90 -29.61
N ALA A 623 20.03 -35.68 -29.41
CA ALA A 623 21.13 -35.13 -30.21
C ALA A 623 22.44 -35.95 -30.07
N ALA A 624 22.68 -36.54 -28.89
CA ALA A 624 23.81 -37.44 -28.66
C ALA A 624 23.60 -38.82 -29.31
N GLU A 625 22.38 -39.37 -29.28
CA GLU A 625 21.99 -40.60 -29.98
C GLU A 625 22.10 -40.44 -31.51
N ASP A 626 21.59 -39.32 -32.07
CA ASP A 626 21.64 -38.99 -33.50
C ASP A 626 23.09 -38.86 -33.98
N ALA A 627 23.97 -38.23 -33.19
CA ALA A 627 25.40 -38.12 -33.50
C ALA A 627 26.11 -39.49 -33.49
N ALA A 628 25.84 -40.33 -32.48
CA ALA A 628 26.37 -41.69 -32.44
C ALA A 628 25.86 -42.56 -33.60
N GLN A 629 24.63 -42.34 -34.05
CA GLN A 629 24.10 -43.03 -35.24
C GLN A 629 24.80 -42.56 -36.52
N ALA A 630 25.01 -41.25 -36.71
CA ALA A 630 25.78 -40.74 -37.84
C ALA A 630 27.22 -41.31 -37.89
N GLY A 631 27.88 -41.48 -36.74
CA GLY A 631 29.18 -42.15 -36.65
C GLY A 631 29.14 -43.63 -37.08
N LYS A 632 28.08 -44.37 -36.71
CA LYS A 632 27.87 -45.77 -37.14
C LYS A 632 27.56 -45.86 -38.63
N ASP A 633 26.73 -44.96 -39.14
CA ASP A 633 26.37 -44.91 -40.56
C ASP A 633 27.60 -44.57 -41.41
N LYS A 634 28.45 -43.61 -40.98
CA LYS A 634 29.69 -43.29 -41.69
C LYS A 634 30.74 -44.40 -41.59
N LYS A 635 30.84 -45.12 -40.47
CA LYS A 635 31.65 -46.35 -40.36
C LYS A 635 31.19 -47.38 -41.40
N ALA A 636 29.89 -47.64 -41.50
CA ALA A 636 29.34 -48.59 -42.47
C ALA A 636 29.49 -48.12 -43.94
N GLU A 637 29.58 -46.81 -44.18
CA GLU A 637 29.89 -46.25 -45.51
C GLU A 637 31.36 -46.46 -45.90
N VAL A 638 32.32 -46.23 -45.01
CA VAL A 638 33.76 -46.37 -45.33
C VAL A 638 34.25 -47.82 -45.29
N GLU A 639 33.60 -48.73 -44.57
CA GLU A 639 33.94 -50.16 -44.59
C GLU A 639 33.29 -50.93 -45.76
N ALA A 640 32.66 -50.22 -46.72
CA ALA A 640 31.75 -50.82 -47.70
C ALA A 640 32.41 -51.52 -48.90
N ASP A 641 33.59 -51.08 -49.34
CA ASP A 641 34.35 -51.70 -50.44
C ASP A 641 35.56 -52.54 -49.96
N GLY A 642 35.95 -52.37 -48.70
CA GLY A 642 37.02 -53.12 -48.03
C GLY A 642 38.35 -52.35 -47.91
N VAL A 643 38.42 -51.11 -48.39
CA VAL A 643 39.55 -50.19 -48.18
C VAL A 643 39.12 -49.00 -47.32
N VAL A 644 39.96 -48.61 -46.39
CA VAL A 644 39.76 -47.47 -45.47
C VAL A 644 41.05 -46.67 -45.47
N ASN A 645 41.00 -45.47 -46.02
CA ASN A 645 42.14 -44.57 -46.09
C ASN A 645 42.20 -43.59 -44.88
N PRO A 646 43.29 -42.82 -44.71
CA PRO A 646 43.43 -41.90 -43.57
C PRO A 646 42.35 -40.81 -43.49
N ASP A 647 41.87 -40.28 -44.64
CA ASP A 647 40.84 -39.24 -44.67
C ASP A 647 39.47 -39.79 -44.25
N GLU A 648 39.17 -41.03 -44.63
CA GLU A 648 37.95 -41.75 -44.23
C GLU A 648 37.92 -42.07 -42.73
N LYS A 649 39.05 -42.52 -42.17
CA LYS A 649 39.17 -42.62 -40.72
C LYS A 649 38.99 -41.24 -40.06
N SER A 650 39.61 -40.19 -40.58
CA SER A 650 39.45 -38.83 -40.04
C SER A 650 38.01 -38.33 -40.09
N ALA A 651 37.21 -38.77 -41.06
CA ALA A 651 35.77 -38.45 -41.13
C ALA A 651 34.95 -39.19 -40.05
N VAL A 652 35.28 -40.44 -39.74
CA VAL A 652 34.67 -41.18 -38.62
C VAL A 652 35.10 -40.59 -37.27
N ASP A 653 36.39 -40.26 -37.11
CA ASP A 653 36.92 -39.61 -35.90
C ASP A 653 36.23 -38.26 -35.62
N GLY A 654 36.03 -37.43 -36.65
CA GLY A 654 35.30 -36.16 -36.50
C GLY A 654 33.83 -36.32 -36.05
N LEU A 655 33.17 -37.43 -36.39
CA LEU A 655 31.82 -37.75 -35.90
C LEU A 655 31.85 -38.33 -34.47
N ASN A 656 32.94 -38.99 -34.07
CA ASN A 656 33.18 -39.41 -32.69
C ASN A 656 33.40 -38.22 -31.75
N ASP A 657 34.10 -37.18 -32.20
CA ASP A 657 34.25 -35.92 -31.47
C ASP A 657 32.89 -35.24 -31.24
N VAL A 658 32.08 -35.11 -32.29
CA VAL A 658 30.71 -34.56 -32.17
C VAL A 658 29.83 -35.42 -31.24
N THR A 659 29.93 -36.74 -31.32
CA THR A 659 29.23 -37.67 -30.42
C THR A 659 29.63 -37.44 -28.96
N THR A 660 30.93 -37.28 -28.71
CA THR A 660 31.49 -37.01 -27.38
C THR A 660 31.06 -35.64 -26.84
N GLU A 661 31.06 -34.61 -27.69
CA GLU A 661 30.58 -33.27 -27.37
C GLU A 661 29.09 -33.29 -26.98
N LYS A 662 28.22 -33.91 -27.79
CA LYS A 662 26.77 -33.96 -27.48
C LYS A 662 26.47 -34.82 -26.26
N LYS A 663 27.19 -35.93 -26.04
CA LYS A 663 27.10 -36.71 -24.80
C LYS A 663 27.52 -35.89 -23.57
N GLY A 664 28.59 -35.09 -23.71
CA GLY A 664 29.05 -34.14 -22.69
C GLY A 664 28.01 -33.08 -22.33
N THR A 665 27.31 -32.51 -23.33
CA THR A 665 26.24 -31.52 -23.13
C THR A 665 24.98 -32.13 -22.51
N ALA A 666 24.61 -33.36 -22.89
CA ALA A 666 23.43 -34.04 -22.34
C ALA A 666 23.60 -34.47 -20.87
N THR A 667 24.80 -34.87 -20.46
CA THR A 667 25.10 -35.39 -19.11
C THR A 667 24.64 -34.43 -17.97
N PRO A 668 25.07 -33.15 -17.91
CA PRO A 668 24.67 -32.26 -16.83
C PRO A 668 23.18 -31.92 -16.84
N LEU A 669 22.53 -31.91 -18.02
CA LEU A 669 21.09 -31.70 -18.12
C LEU A 669 20.32 -32.87 -17.47
N VAL A 670 20.66 -34.11 -17.83
CA VAL A 670 20.06 -35.33 -17.23
C VAL A 670 20.36 -35.41 -15.72
N ASP A 671 21.60 -35.17 -15.29
CA ASP A 671 21.97 -35.25 -13.88
C ASP A 671 21.33 -34.13 -13.02
N SER A 672 20.93 -33.01 -13.64
CA SER A 672 20.17 -31.92 -12.97
C SER A 672 18.68 -32.21 -12.76
N LEU A 673 18.14 -33.27 -13.36
CA LEU A 673 16.73 -33.64 -13.21
C LEU A 673 16.40 -34.11 -11.78
N PRO A 674 15.15 -33.94 -11.31
CA PRO A 674 14.67 -34.60 -10.10
C PRO A 674 14.83 -36.12 -10.18
N GLU A 675 15.15 -36.76 -9.05
CA GLU A 675 15.27 -38.22 -8.97
C GLU A 675 13.92 -38.90 -9.29
N GLY A 676 13.93 -39.87 -10.20
CA GLY A 676 12.72 -40.55 -10.67
C GLY A 676 12.88 -41.24 -12.02
N PRO A 677 11.85 -41.98 -12.49
CA PRO A 677 11.97 -42.87 -13.64
C PRO A 677 12.33 -42.17 -14.96
N VAL A 678 12.00 -40.89 -15.12
CA VAL A 678 12.38 -40.07 -16.29
C VAL A 678 13.91 -39.87 -16.35
N LYS A 679 14.53 -39.58 -15.19
CA LYS A 679 15.98 -39.41 -15.07
C LYS A 679 16.71 -40.72 -15.37
N GLU A 680 16.26 -41.81 -14.75
CA GLU A 680 16.85 -43.14 -14.95
C GLU A 680 16.74 -43.59 -16.42
N ALA A 681 15.60 -43.38 -17.07
CA ALA A 681 15.41 -43.71 -18.49
C ALA A 681 16.31 -42.88 -19.42
N LEU A 682 16.48 -41.58 -19.15
CA LEU A 682 17.37 -40.71 -19.92
C LEU A 682 18.85 -41.04 -19.69
N LYS A 683 19.23 -41.40 -18.44
CA LYS A 683 20.60 -41.83 -18.12
C LYS A 683 20.95 -43.15 -18.80
N ALA A 684 20.06 -44.15 -18.71
CA ALA A 684 20.24 -45.44 -19.37
C ALA A 684 20.29 -45.35 -20.91
N ARG A 685 19.61 -44.36 -21.52
CA ARG A 685 19.76 -44.02 -22.95
C ARG A 685 21.12 -43.38 -23.23
N LEU A 686 21.50 -42.37 -22.45
CA LEU A 686 22.76 -41.65 -22.62
C LEU A 686 23.99 -42.55 -22.43
N ASP A 687 23.92 -43.53 -21.52
CA ASP A 687 24.99 -44.51 -21.30
C ASP A 687 25.25 -45.36 -22.55
N GLN A 688 24.22 -45.67 -23.36
CA GLN A 688 24.31 -46.43 -24.62
C GLN A 688 24.89 -45.62 -25.79
N VAL A 689 25.07 -44.30 -25.65
CA VAL A 689 25.70 -43.45 -26.68
C VAL A 689 27.21 -43.76 -26.72
N THR A 690 27.68 -44.37 -27.80
CA THR A 690 29.08 -44.79 -28.01
C THR A 690 29.62 -44.35 -29.36
N THR A 691 30.93 -44.15 -29.42
CA THR A 691 31.72 -43.89 -30.64
C THR A 691 31.84 -45.13 -31.53
N SER A 692 32.33 -44.94 -32.76
CA SER A 692 32.56 -45.99 -33.77
C SER A 692 34.02 -45.97 -34.26
N GLU A 693 34.72 -47.09 -34.20
CA GLU A 693 36.14 -47.18 -34.59
C GLU A 693 36.32 -47.87 -35.96
N VAL A 694 37.26 -47.37 -36.75
CA VAL A 694 37.74 -47.98 -38.01
C VAL A 694 39.28 -47.98 -38.05
N THR A 695 39.87 -48.96 -38.73
CA THR A 695 41.32 -49.09 -38.92
C THR A 695 41.69 -48.74 -40.35
N VAL A 696 42.69 -47.87 -40.55
CA VAL A 696 43.27 -47.65 -41.88
C VAL A 696 43.86 -48.97 -42.39
N ASN A 697 43.56 -49.32 -43.62
CA ASN A 697 44.17 -50.43 -44.34
C ASN A 697 44.48 -50.11 -45.82
N ASP A 698 44.31 -48.86 -46.28
CA ASP A 698 44.84 -48.32 -47.54
C ASP A 698 45.62 -47.04 -47.16
N ALA A 699 46.91 -47.19 -46.82
CA ALA A 699 47.67 -46.14 -46.15
C ALA A 699 48.28 -45.08 -47.10
N ASP A 700 48.39 -45.38 -48.40
CA ASP A 700 48.83 -44.43 -49.44
C ASP A 700 47.68 -43.92 -50.34
N SER A 701 46.44 -44.34 -50.04
CA SER A 701 45.21 -44.00 -50.76
C SER A 701 45.21 -44.43 -52.23
N ASN A 702 45.80 -45.58 -52.55
CA ASN A 702 45.90 -46.09 -53.93
C ASN A 702 44.66 -46.87 -54.40
N GLY A 703 43.73 -47.22 -53.50
CA GLY A 703 42.52 -47.99 -53.79
C GLY A 703 42.69 -49.51 -53.69
N LYS A 704 43.71 -49.96 -52.94
CA LYS A 704 43.94 -51.35 -52.57
C LYS A 704 44.25 -51.45 -51.07
N PRO A 705 44.07 -52.62 -50.43
CA PRO A 705 44.57 -52.82 -49.08
C PRO A 705 46.11 -52.88 -49.03
N ASP A 706 46.74 -52.35 -47.99
CA ASP A 706 48.16 -52.44 -47.66
C ASP A 706 48.67 -53.90 -47.72
N SER A 707 47.82 -54.86 -47.36
CA SER A 707 48.12 -56.30 -47.42
C SER A 707 48.21 -56.85 -48.85
N GLN A 708 47.55 -56.20 -49.81
CA GLN A 708 47.69 -56.49 -51.23
C GLN A 708 48.96 -55.85 -51.79
N ASP A 709 49.27 -54.59 -51.47
CA ASP A 709 50.52 -53.97 -51.94
C ASP A 709 51.76 -54.60 -51.33
N ALA A 710 51.71 -55.03 -50.06
CA ALA A 710 52.76 -55.85 -49.47
C ALA A 710 52.93 -57.20 -50.20
N ALA A 711 51.85 -57.77 -50.74
CA ALA A 711 51.90 -59.01 -51.52
C ALA A 711 52.38 -58.77 -52.97
N GLU A 712 51.98 -57.67 -53.61
CA GLU A 712 52.47 -57.26 -54.94
C GLU A 712 53.95 -56.90 -54.89
N ALA A 713 54.40 -56.09 -53.92
CA ALA A 713 55.81 -55.78 -53.72
C ALA A 713 56.66 -57.02 -53.37
N ALA A 714 56.11 -57.98 -52.61
CA ALA A 714 56.76 -59.27 -52.38
C ALA A 714 56.84 -60.13 -53.66
N ALA A 715 55.83 -60.08 -54.52
CA ALA A 715 55.82 -60.76 -55.81
C ALA A 715 56.82 -60.12 -56.79
N GLU A 716 56.89 -58.80 -56.88
CA GLU A 716 57.91 -58.07 -57.67
C GLU A 716 59.32 -58.37 -57.16
N ALA A 717 59.54 -58.37 -55.84
CA ALA A 717 60.83 -58.74 -55.26
C ALA A 717 61.20 -60.21 -55.57
N ALA A 718 60.24 -61.12 -55.59
CA ALA A 718 60.46 -62.52 -55.96
C ALA A 718 60.74 -62.69 -57.47
N VAL A 719 60.05 -61.95 -58.34
CA VAL A 719 60.33 -61.91 -59.78
C VAL A 719 61.74 -61.36 -60.02
N LYS A 720 62.09 -60.22 -59.41
CA LYS A 720 63.42 -59.63 -59.53
C LYS A 720 64.51 -60.58 -59.01
N ALA A 721 64.28 -61.26 -57.88
CA ALA A 721 65.22 -62.26 -57.37
C ALA A 721 65.39 -63.45 -58.34
N ALA A 722 64.33 -63.86 -59.04
CA ALA A 722 64.41 -64.88 -60.09
C ALA A 722 65.14 -64.38 -61.35
N GLU A 723 64.96 -63.10 -61.73
CA GLU A 723 65.69 -62.46 -62.83
C GLU A 723 67.19 -62.28 -62.51
N ASP A 724 67.51 -61.80 -61.30
CA ASP A 724 68.88 -61.67 -60.79
C ASP A 724 69.57 -63.05 -60.75
N ALA A 725 68.87 -64.10 -60.29
CA ALA A 725 69.38 -65.47 -60.29
C ALA A 725 69.54 -66.05 -61.71
N ALA A 726 68.62 -65.75 -62.63
CA ALA A 726 68.74 -66.14 -64.03
C ALA A 726 69.88 -65.39 -64.74
N GLN A 727 70.15 -64.14 -64.38
CA GLN A 727 71.28 -63.38 -64.90
C GLN A 727 72.60 -63.91 -64.33
N ALA A 728 72.70 -64.13 -63.02
CA ALA A 728 73.86 -64.79 -62.41
C ALA A 728 74.12 -66.19 -63.02
N GLY A 729 73.07 -66.91 -63.41
CA GLY A 729 73.19 -68.16 -64.17
C GLY A 729 73.77 -67.99 -65.57
N LYS A 730 73.41 -66.92 -66.30
CA LYS A 730 74.04 -66.57 -67.59
C LYS A 730 75.48 -66.13 -67.41
N ASP A 731 75.77 -65.32 -66.40
CA ASP A 731 77.11 -64.80 -66.12
C ASP A 731 78.06 -65.94 -65.72
N LYS A 732 77.59 -66.86 -64.85
CA LYS A 732 78.35 -68.06 -64.49
C LYS A 732 78.52 -69.03 -65.66
N LYS A 733 77.56 -69.10 -66.60
CA LYS A 733 77.72 -69.84 -67.85
C LYS A 733 78.81 -69.21 -68.73
N ALA A 734 78.81 -67.89 -68.88
CA ALA A 734 79.82 -67.16 -69.64
C ALA A 734 81.22 -67.29 -69.01
N GLU A 735 81.33 -67.41 -67.68
CA GLU A 735 82.59 -67.68 -66.97
C GLU A 735 83.12 -69.12 -67.18
N VAL A 736 82.26 -70.07 -67.61
CA VAL A 736 82.61 -71.49 -67.82
C VAL A 736 82.76 -71.84 -69.31
N GLU A 737 82.28 -70.98 -70.21
CA GLU A 737 82.45 -71.08 -71.66
C GLU A 737 83.62 -70.21 -72.21
N ALA A 738 84.47 -69.68 -71.33
CA ALA A 738 85.62 -68.81 -71.62
C ALA A 738 86.97 -69.44 -71.20
#